data_AF-A0A3N5IC62-F1
#
_entry.id   AF-A0A3N5IC62-F1
#
_cell.length_a   1.000
_cell.length_b   1.000
_cell.length_c   1.000
_cell.angle_alpha   90.00
_cell.angle_beta   90.00
_cell.angle_gamma   90.00
#
_symmetry.space_group_name_H-M   'P 1'
#
loop_
_entity.id
_entity.type
_entity.pdbx_description
1 polymer ?
#
loop_
_entity_poly.entity_id
_entity_poly.type
_entity_poly.pdbx_seq_one_letter_code
_entity_poly.pdbx_strand_id
1 'polypeptide(L)'
;GVVWFRAVVVVPRGWEDQPSEIFVEAVDDARQVFVNGQSVGSLGTFPPEYRSGLGQSSRLAIPPGTLLAGEPNVIAIRVFNYFGRRGFNVAAPVLFGPDSALRLAGTWQAVTEDDAQFARLSARFDVPEEQWFREPMEIAAAEKELKRLADDAGPLSPSDALSHLKTMDDLQVDLVLADPIIGQPLSLKWDHRGRLWVVEYLQYPDPAGLTAVSRDQFLRTVWDKTPLPPPNHFPGADRISVHEDSNGDGVYDSHSVFLEGLSLITSIALDRDGVWVLNPPHLLYYSDRDHDGVADGDPEVHLEGFGLEDAHSVVNSLRWGPDGWLYGTQGSTVSAAAKPYGSAEEPVRSIGQLVWRYHPATRKYEVFAEGGGNSFGVEIDSQGRVYSGHNGGDTRGFHYVPGGYFRKGFGKHGELSNPYAFGFYEAMAHHRAERFTHTFVIQQSETFPPRFRNHLFGVEPLQGRVMISQMEPDGASFKTTDIGPALWSDGDSWFRPVDIQEGPDGALYIADFYEQRIDHAAHSQGRIHRESGRIYRLRGADSPVTFTLPAADDFDGWLSALESPIRWQRQTALRRVIELADGERAARLKRDLLASLDGSSLSENAALGRLWAVNQLGPLDPSLLLSLLDHPLASVRLWTIRAVGESGNPSPPWLARLTALAADEPDQEVRLQVAATARRLPLPATLPLIDALILHPQAAQENRLPLMLWWAIESKVSENPEAMVRWWTDQSARWEAEVVRRELAERFMRRFAASGQRRDLTLCAAILRAAPDKPAGVILLRGFEAAYRGRSLASLPTELIDAMAETGGGSLPLRVRRGDAAAIAEVLAIIVDGGQPPASRVEYLEMLGDVRPGQASGPLLELATAAEQPDAVRVA
;
A
#
# COMPACT_ATOMS: atom_id res chain seq x y z
N GLY A 1 -5.35 31.13 12.08
CA GLY A 1 -5.30 32.26 13.03
C GLY A 1 -5.56 31.78 14.44
N VAL A 2 -5.41 32.63 15.45
CA VAL A 2 -5.75 32.26 16.84
C VAL A 2 -7.25 32.41 17.06
N VAL A 3 -7.86 31.47 17.78
CA VAL A 3 -9.24 31.54 18.24
C VAL A 3 -9.26 31.27 19.74
N TRP A 4 -10.06 32.01 20.48
CA TRP A 4 -10.31 31.77 21.90
C TRP A 4 -11.74 31.28 22.09
N PHE A 5 -11.90 30.20 22.85
CA PHE A 5 -13.17 29.74 23.38
C PHE A 5 -13.23 30.02 24.87
N ARG A 6 -14.37 30.46 25.42
CA ARG A 6 -14.56 30.56 26.87
C ARG A 6 -15.94 30.13 27.33
N ALA A 7 -16.01 29.69 28.58
CA ALA A 7 -17.21 29.27 29.28
C ALA A 7 -17.17 29.63 30.77
N VAL A 8 -18.35 29.60 31.38
CA VAL A 8 -18.55 29.82 32.82
C VAL A 8 -18.83 28.50 33.50
N VAL A 9 -18.13 28.24 34.59
CA VAL A 9 -18.26 26.99 35.35
C VAL A 9 -18.44 27.31 36.83
N VAL A 10 -19.44 26.71 37.47
CA VAL A 10 -19.60 26.77 38.92
C VAL A 10 -19.25 25.40 39.47
N VAL A 11 -18.16 25.32 40.24
CA VAL A 11 -17.71 24.06 40.82
C VAL A 11 -18.42 23.79 42.16
N PRO A 12 -18.62 22.50 42.53
CA PRO A 12 -19.13 22.13 43.85
C PRO A 12 -18.29 22.74 44.99
N ARG A 13 -18.94 22.94 46.15
CA ARG A 13 -18.21 23.34 47.36
C ARG A 13 -17.26 22.24 47.80
N GLY A 14 -16.02 22.60 48.17
CA GLY A 14 -14.96 21.67 48.55
C GLY A 14 -13.91 21.45 47.45
N TRP A 15 -14.05 22.05 46.27
CA TRP A 15 -13.10 21.94 45.15
C TRP A 15 -12.00 23.03 45.15
N GLU A 16 -12.20 24.13 45.87
CA GLU A 16 -11.40 25.37 45.80
C GLU A 16 -9.90 25.19 46.05
N ASP A 17 -9.52 24.20 46.86
CA ASP A 17 -8.12 23.91 47.22
C ASP A 17 -7.74 22.42 47.00
N GLN A 18 -8.50 21.70 46.17
CA GLN A 18 -8.28 20.27 45.91
C GLN A 18 -7.54 20.02 44.60
N PRO A 19 -6.82 18.90 44.47
CA PRO A 19 -6.30 18.44 43.18
C PRO A 19 -7.45 18.33 42.19
N SER A 20 -7.34 19.07 41.09
CA SER A 20 -8.33 19.08 40.02
C SER A 20 -7.61 18.98 38.68
N GLU A 21 -8.29 18.46 37.67
CA GLU A 21 -7.76 18.33 36.32
C GLU A 21 -8.79 18.83 35.32
N ILE A 22 -8.33 19.40 34.20
CA ILE A 22 -9.20 19.66 33.05
C ILE A 22 -8.76 18.79 31.88
N PHE A 23 -9.71 18.04 31.35
CA PHE A 23 -9.58 17.34 30.09
C PHE A 23 -10.01 18.26 28.95
N VAL A 24 -9.13 18.44 27.96
CA VAL A 24 -9.44 19.15 26.70
C VAL A 24 -8.90 18.32 25.54
N GLU A 25 -9.79 17.82 24.69
CA GLU A 25 -9.40 17.09 23.48
C GLU A 25 -8.69 18.02 22.47
N ALA A 26 -8.14 17.48 21.40
CA ALA A 26 -7.54 18.23 20.30
C ALA A 26 -8.60 18.99 19.48
N VAL A 27 -9.11 20.08 20.07
CA VAL A 27 -9.97 21.07 19.41
C VAL A 27 -9.36 21.52 18.08
N ASP A 28 -8.04 21.76 18.10
CA ASP A 28 -7.18 21.95 16.94
C ASP A 28 -5.73 21.55 17.30
N ASP A 29 -4.81 21.66 16.34
CA ASP A 29 -3.44 21.14 16.42
C ASP A 29 -2.66 21.67 17.63
N ALA A 30 -2.76 22.95 17.97
CA ALA A 30 -2.14 23.51 19.19
C ALA A 30 -3.20 24.21 20.05
N ARG A 31 -3.21 23.92 21.36
CA ARG A 31 -4.14 24.54 22.32
C ARG A 31 -3.48 24.88 23.66
N GLN A 32 -3.94 25.94 24.30
CA GLN A 32 -3.54 26.37 25.64
C GLN A 32 -4.79 26.64 26.48
N VAL A 33 -4.79 26.14 27.71
CA VAL A 33 -5.95 26.18 28.60
C VAL A 33 -5.69 27.12 29.77
N PHE A 34 -6.70 27.93 30.09
CA PHE A 34 -6.69 28.91 31.16
C PHE A 34 -7.88 28.69 32.10
N VAL A 35 -7.62 28.88 33.39
CA VAL A 35 -8.64 28.91 34.45
C VAL A 35 -8.49 30.22 35.19
N ASN A 36 -9.56 31.03 35.22
CA ASN A 36 -9.59 32.36 35.86
C ASN A 36 -8.43 33.29 35.41
N GLY A 37 -8.00 33.16 34.16
CA GLY A 37 -6.91 33.93 33.56
C GLY A 37 -5.50 33.39 33.81
N GLN A 38 -5.35 32.31 34.57
CA GLN A 38 -4.10 31.62 34.79
C GLN A 38 -3.96 30.46 33.80
N SER A 39 -2.84 30.39 33.08
CA SER A 39 -2.53 29.26 32.20
C SER A 39 -2.27 28.01 33.04
N VAL A 40 -3.02 26.94 32.77
CA VAL A 40 -2.86 25.62 33.44
C VAL A 40 -2.09 24.62 32.58
N GLY A 41 -1.90 24.91 31.29
CA GLY A 41 -1.01 24.14 30.43
C GLY A 41 -1.22 24.40 28.94
N SER A 42 -0.27 23.92 28.13
CA SER A 42 -0.29 23.98 26.67
C SER A 42 -0.02 22.60 26.07
N LEU A 43 -0.74 22.27 25.01
CA LEU A 43 -0.56 21.05 24.23
C LEU A 43 -0.20 21.46 22.80
N GLY A 44 1.06 21.22 22.43
CA GLY A 44 1.68 21.82 21.24
C GLY A 44 2.24 23.22 21.50
N THR A 45 2.71 23.88 20.46
CA THR A 45 3.31 25.23 20.51
C THR A 45 2.71 26.12 19.43
N PHE A 46 2.56 27.41 19.74
CA PHE A 46 2.01 28.42 18.83
C PHE A 46 3.13 29.05 17.98
N PRO A 47 2.82 29.67 16.82
CA PRO A 47 3.81 30.39 16.03
C PRO A 47 4.61 31.41 16.84
N PRO A 48 5.89 31.65 16.50
CA PRO A 48 6.58 31.18 15.29
C PRO A 48 7.07 29.72 15.35
N GLU A 49 7.22 29.13 16.54
CA GLU A 49 7.73 27.76 16.73
C GLU A 49 6.59 26.74 16.77
N TYR A 50 5.74 26.72 15.74
CA TYR A 50 4.55 25.87 15.74
C TYR A 50 4.86 24.37 15.76
N ARG A 51 4.23 23.65 16.69
CA ARG A 51 4.24 22.18 16.79
C ARG A 51 2.85 21.69 17.17
N SER A 52 2.34 20.70 16.45
CA SER A 52 1.10 20.04 16.84
C SER A 52 1.25 19.37 18.22
N GLY A 53 0.22 19.49 19.04
CA GLY A 53 0.01 18.79 20.29
C GLY A 53 -0.86 17.54 20.13
N LEU A 54 -1.12 17.06 18.92
CA LEU A 54 -1.77 15.77 18.68
C LEU A 54 -0.92 14.66 19.31
N GLY A 55 -1.58 13.70 19.99
CA GLY A 55 -0.92 12.59 20.69
C GLY A 55 -0.36 12.90 22.09
N GLN A 56 -0.36 14.16 22.54
CA GLN A 56 -0.03 14.51 23.94
C GLN A 56 -1.22 14.24 24.87
N SER A 57 -0.95 14.01 26.16
CA SER A 57 -2.01 13.82 27.17
C SER A 57 -2.97 15.01 27.18
N SER A 58 -4.26 14.74 27.06
CA SER A 58 -5.30 15.76 27.06
C SER A 58 -5.75 16.20 28.46
N ARG A 59 -5.15 15.67 29.53
CA ARG A 59 -5.43 16.06 30.92
C ARG A 59 -4.37 17.03 31.43
N LEU A 60 -4.81 18.19 31.92
CA LEU A 60 -3.98 19.23 32.50
C LEU A 60 -4.32 19.39 33.98
N ALA A 61 -3.32 19.28 34.85
CA ALA A 61 -3.49 19.54 36.27
C ALA A 61 -3.81 21.03 36.51
N ILE A 62 -4.82 21.29 37.33
CA ILE A 62 -5.17 22.62 37.81
C ILE A 62 -4.57 22.78 39.21
N PRO A 63 -3.70 23.78 39.43
CA PRO A 63 -3.12 24.01 40.75
C PRO A 63 -4.21 24.28 41.81
N PRO A 64 -4.08 23.76 43.04
CA PRO A 64 -4.95 24.13 44.16
C PRO A 64 -5.04 25.65 44.35
N GLY A 65 -6.22 26.17 44.73
CA GLY A 65 -6.48 27.60 44.88
C GLY A 65 -6.81 28.33 43.57
N THR A 66 -6.79 27.63 42.42
CA THR A 66 -7.12 28.23 41.11
C THR A 66 -8.64 28.29 40.86
N LEU A 67 -9.40 27.33 41.42
CA LEU A 67 -10.86 27.27 41.29
C LEU A 67 -11.53 27.95 42.48
N LEU A 68 -12.61 28.68 42.22
CA LEU A 68 -13.43 29.37 43.21
C LEU A 68 -14.70 28.56 43.47
N ALA A 69 -14.94 28.15 44.71
CA ALA A 69 -16.09 27.32 45.04
C ALA A 69 -17.39 28.10 45.20
N GLY A 70 -18.46 27.59 44.59
CA GLY A 70 -19.77 28.25 44.62
C GLY A 70 -19.81 29.62 43.92
N GLU A 71 -18.73 30.02 43.25
CA GLU A 71 -18.58 31.24 42.47
C GLU A 71 -18.33 30.90 40.99
N PRO A 72 -18.63 31.82 40.06
CA PRO A 72 -18.35 31.61 38.64
C PRO A 72 -16.85 31.60 38.35
N ASN A 73 -16.38 30.49 37.79
CA ASN A 73 -15.04 30.34 37.23
C ASN A 73 -15.09 30.54 35.72
N VAL A 74 -14.01 31.08 35.16
CA VAL A 74 -13.82 31.18 33.71
C VAL A 74 -12.87 30.09 33.26
N ILE A 75 -13.33 29.26 32.34
CA ILE A 75 -12.48 28.33 31.58
C ILE A 75 -12.33 28.92 30.18
N ALA A 76 -11.09 29.10 29.73
CA ALA A 76 -10.80 29.57 28.38
C ALA A 76 -9.77 28.69 27.68
N ILE A 77 -9.99 28.44 26.39
CA ILE A 77 -9.14 27.61 25.54
C ILE A 77 -8.71 28.45 24.35
N ARG A 78 -7.43 28.78 24.30
CA ARG A 78 -6.79 29.42 23.15
C ARG A 78 -6.35 28.32 22.19
N VAL A 79 -6.69 28.42 20.92
CA VAL A 79 -6.31 27.45 19.88
C VAL A 79 -5.67 28.13 18.69
N PHE A 80 -4.73 27.45 18.05
CA PHE A 80 -4.22 27.85 16.74
C PHE A 80 -4.98 27.10 15.65
N ASN A 81 -5.83 27.81 14.91
CA ASN A 81 -6.70 27.24 13.91
C ASN A 81 -6.10 27.42 12.51
N TYR A 82 -5.53 26.36 11.96
CA TYR A 82 -4.90 26.38 10.63
C TYR A 82 -5.93 26.30 9.50
N PHE A 83 -7.01 25.52 9.68
CA PHE A 83 -7.97 25.17 8.61
C PHE A 83 -9.31 25.94 8.66
N GLY A 84 -9.45 26.92 9.55
CA GLY A 84 -10.67 27.73 9.68
C GLY A 84 -11.88 26.98 10.24
N ARG A 85 -11.67 25.91 11.02
CA ARG A 85 -12.75 25.14 11.66
C ARG A 85 -13.52 26.00 12.67
N ARG A 86 -14.82 25.75 12.86
CA ARG A 86 -15.67 26.45 13.83
C ARG A 86 -16.18 25.48 14.89
N GLY A 87 -16.17 25.89 16.15
CA GLY A 87 -16.67 25.09 17.29
C GLY A 87 -15.77 23.93 17.71
N PHE A 88 -16.26 23.11 18.65
CA PHE A 88 -15.62 21.85 19.05
C PHE A 88 -16.22 20.69 18.23
N ASN A 89 -15.40 19.97 17.47
CA ASN A 89 -15.79 18.75 16.74
C ASN A 89 -15.25 17.48 17.42
N VAL A 90 -15.10 17.57 18.75
CA VAL A 90 -14.44 16.62 19.64
C VAL A 90 -15.27 16.48 20.91
N ALA A 91 -14.93 15.57 21.83
CA ALA A 91 -15.57 15.49 23.12
C ALA A 91 -15.49 16.83 23.86
N ALA A 92 -16.58 17.18 24.55
CA ALA A 92 -16.64 18.39 25.34
C ALA A 92 -15.55 18.38 26.42
N PRO A 93 -14.97 19.54 26.78
CA PRO A 93 -14.07 19.63 27.92
C PRO A 93 -14.73 19.11 29.20
N VAL A 94 -13.96 18.47 30.07
CA VAL A 94 -14.45 17.95 31.35
C VAL A 94 -13.54 18.42 32.46
N LEU A 95 -14.11 19.01 33.50
CA LEU A 95 -13.40 19.41 34.70
C LEU A 95 -13.58 18.32 35.77
N PHE A 96 -12.49 17.67 36.17
CA PHE A 96 -12.46 16.64 37.19
C PHE A 96 -12.01 17.24 38.52
N GLY A 97 -12.78 16.96 39.56
CA GLY A 97 -12.40 17.25 40.94
C GLY A 97 -12.18 15.96 41.74
N PRO A 98 -12.12 16.04 43.07
CA PRO A 98 -11.78 14.91 43.93
C PRO A 98 -12.80 13.77 43.92
N ASP A 99 -14.09 14.08 43.78
CA ASP A 99 -15.20 13.14 43.97
C ASP A 99 -16.27 13.19 42.86
N SER A 100 -16.28 14.22 42.03
CA SER A 100 -17.18 14.33 40.87
C SER A 100 -16.50 14.98 39.65
N ALA A 101 -17.21 15.07 38.54
CA ALA A 101 -16.78 15.77 37.33
C ALA A 101 -17.85 16.73 36.82
N LEU A 102 -17.47 17.74 36.04
CA LEU A 102 -18.37 18.65 35.34
C LEU A 102 -18.09 18.56 33.84
N ARG A 103 -19.07 18.10 33.07
CA ARG A 103 -19.01 18.07 31.61
C ARG A 103 -19.43 19.42 31.04
N LEU A 104 -18.54 20.06 30.29
CA LEU A 104 -18.73 21.41 29.75
C LEU A 104 -19.35 21.38 28.34
N ALA A 105 -20.35 20.51 28.13
CA ALA A 105 -21.05 20.32 26.87
C ALA A 105 -22.21 21.31 26.73
N GLY A 106 -22.06 22.30 25.87
CA GLY A 106 -23.06 23.36 25.69
C GLY A 106 -22.49 24.55 24.92
N THR A 107 -23.04 25.73 25.17
CA THR A 107 -22.66 26.97 24.48
C THR A 107 -21.35 27.53 25.03
N TRP A 108 -20.42 27.84 24.13
CA TRP A 108 -19.17 28.55 24.44
C TRP A 108 -19.12 29.85 23.63
N GLN A 109 -18.58 30.90 24.24
CA GLN A 109 -18.27 32.14 23.51
C GLN A 109 -16.96 31.98 22.74
N ALA A 110 -16.87 32.56 21.53
CA ALA A 110 -15.68 32.49 20.70
C ALA A 110 -15.26 33.86 20.15
N VAL A 111 -13.96 34.16 20.16
CA VAL A 111 -13.38 35.37 19.54
C VAL A 111 -12.12 35.02 18.74
N THR A 112 -11.83 35.79 17.69
CA THR A 112 -10.66 35.62 16.82
C THR A 112 -9.53 36.61 17.11
N GLU A 113 -9.76 37.53 18.05
CA GLU A 113 -8.74 38.45 18.55
C GLU A 113 -7.91 37.74 19.62
N ASP A 114 -6.59 37.80 19.50
CA ASP A 114 -5.68 37.13 20.43
C ASP A 114 -5.43 37.99 21.67
N ASP A 115 -6.40 38.05 22.57
CA ASP A 115 -6.35 38.83 23.82
C ASP A 115 -6.52 37.94 25.06
N ALA A 116 -5.45 37.82 25.86
CA ALA A 116 -5.44 37.04 27.09
C ALA A 116 -6.42 37.56 28.17
N GLN A 117 -6.92 38.80 28.05
CA GLN A 117 -8.00 39.29 28.92
C GLN A 117 -9.27 38.46 28.76
N PHE A 118 -9.46 37.79 27.62
CA PHE A 118 -10.61 36.92 27.37
C PHE A 118 -10.69 35.72 28.32
N ALA A 119 -9.57 35.34 28.93
CA ALA A 119 -9.50 34.26 29.91
C ALA A 119 -9.90 34.68 31.34
N ARG A 120 -10.11 35.97 31.61
CA ARG A 120 -10.45 36.49 32.95
C ARG A 120 -11.93 36.79 33.08
N LEU A 121 -12.44 36.67 34.30
CA LEU A 121 -13.75 37.21 34.66
C LEU A 121 -13.70 38.75 34.54
N SER A 122 -14.51 39.34 33.67
CA SER A 122 -14.49 40.79 33.38
C SER A 122 -15.91 41.34 33.17
N ALA A 123 -16.14 42.64 33.30
CA ALA A 123 -17.47 43.23 33.13
C ALA A 123 -18.06 43.09 31.70
N ARG A 124 -17.28 42.62 30.71
CA ARG A 124 -17.73 42.24 29.35
C ARG A 124 -18.25 40.79 29.28
N PHE A 125 -18.64 40.23 30.41
CA PHE A 125 -19.04 38.84 30.60
C PHE A 125 -20.57 38.72 30.59
N ASP A 126 -21.15 38.81 29.40
CA ASP A 126 -22.59 38.64 29.19
C ASP A 126 -22.85 37.18 28.78
N VAL A 127 -22.59 36.25 29.69
CA VAL A 127 -23.03 34.85 29.55
C VAL A 127 -24.22 34.68 30.50
N PRO A 128 -25.44 34.50 29.97
CA PRO A 128 -26.61 34.26 30.81
C PRO A 128 -26.39 33.08 31.75
N GLU A 129 -26.87 33.17 32.99
CA GLU A 129 -26.64 32.14 34.00
C GLU A 129 -27.09 30.74 33.52
N GLU A 130 -28.18 30.65 32.75
CA GLU A 130 -28.67 29.40 32.17
C GLU A 130 -27.67 28.68 31.26
N GLN A 131 -26.61 29.36 30.79
CA GLN A 131 -25.52 28.79 30.00
C GLN A 131 -24.30 28.39 30.85
N TRP A 132 -24.35 28.57 32.17
CA TRP A 132 -23.25 28.20 33.07
C TRP A 132 -23.25 26.70 33.34
N PHE A 133 -22.08 26.08 33.26
CA PHE A 133 -21.89 24.67 33.57
C PHE A 133 -21.82 24.47 35.09
N ARG A 134 -22.76 23.73 35.66
CA ARG A 134 -22.90 23.56 37.12
C ARG A 134 -23.38 22.19 37.59
N GLU A 135 -23.72 21.29 36.67
CA GLU A 135 -24.34 19.99 36.97
C GLU A 135 -23.27 18.90 37.13
N PRO A 136 -22.94 18.46 38.36
CA PRO A 136 -21.93 17.44 38.58
C PRO A 136 -22.40 16.06 38.12
N MET A 137 -21.45 15.22 37.71
CA MET A 137 -21.67 13.83 37.34
C MET A 137 -20.59 12.93 37.95
N GLU A 138 -20.87 11.63 38.01
CA GLU A 138 -19.92 10.61 38.48
C GLU A 138 -18.67 10.56 37.59
N ILE A 139 -17.48 10.45 38.21
CA ILE A 139 -16.20 10.42 37.49
C ILE A 139 -16.17 9.29 36.45
N ALA A 140 -16.59 8.08 36.82
CA ALA A 140 -16.61 6.94 35.90
C ALA A 140 -17.53 7.16 34.69
N ALA A 141 -18.66 7.86 34.88
CA ALA A 141 -19.56 8.22 33.79
C ALA A 141 -18.91 9.26 32.87
N ALA A 142 -18.25 10.28 33.43
CA ALA A 142 -17.52 11.28 32.66
C ALA A 142 -16.38 10.65 31.85
N GLU A 143 -15.62 9.73 32.45
CA GLU A 143 -14.53 8.99 31.78
C GLU A 143 -15.05 8.12 30.63
N LYS A 144 -16.23 7.52 30.76
CA LYS A 144 -16.88 6.78 29.66
C LYS A 144 -17.23 7.71 28.50
N GLU A 145 -17.71 8.92 28.77
CA GLU A 145 -18.09 9.87 27.73
C GLU A 145 -16.90 10.52 27.01
N LEU A 146 -15.74 10.67 27.65
CA LEU A 146 -14.50 11.10 26.98
C LEU A 146 -14.11 10.20 25.81
N LYS A 147 -14.52 8.93 25.88
CA LYS A 147 -14.23 7.89 24.89
C LYS A 147 -15.27 7.83 23.75
N ARG A 148 -16.33 8.66 23.76
CA ARG A 148 -17.45 8.58 22.81
C ARG A 148 -17.58 9.84 21.95
N LEU A 149 -17.85 9.67 20.66
CA LEU A 149 -18.18 10.79 19.78
C LEU A 149 -19.61 11.31 20.03
N ALA A 150 -19.91 12.52 19.54
CA ALA A 150 -21.30 12.98 19.45
C ALA A 150 -22.12 11.96 18.64
N ASP A 151 -23.33 11.65 19.11
CA ASP A 151 -24.25 10.65 18.53
C ASP A 151 -23.81 9.17 18.63
N ASP A 152 -22.82 8.84 19.48
CA ASP A 152 -22.45 7.45 19.77
C ASP A 152 -23.44 6.74 20.73
N ALA A 153 -24.30 5.87 20.19
CA ALA A 153 -25.14 4.97 20.99
C ALA A 153 -24.36 3.80 21.61
N GLY A 154 -23.10 3.58 21.20
CA GLY A 154 -22.27 2.45 21.62
C GLY A 154 -22.47 1.22 20.74
N PRO A 155 -21.70 0.15 21.01
CA PRO A 155 -21.82 -1.08 20.24
C PRO A 155 -23.22 -1.69 20.44
N LEU A 156 -23.87 -2.05 19.34
CA LEU A 156 -25.10 -2.85 19.37
C LEU A 156 -24.77 -4.31 19.68
N SER A 157 -25.76 -5.12 20.06
CA SER A 157 -25.57 -6.58 20.11
C SER A 157 -25.29 -7.14 18.70
N PRO A 158 -24.66 -8.32 18.57
CA PRO A 158 -24.41 -8.92 17.25
C PRO A 158 -25.69 -9.12 16.43
N SER A 159 -26.80 -9.51 17.08
CA SER A 159 -28.10 -9.67 16.42
C SER A 159 -28.70 -8.33 15.97
N ASP A 160 -28.59 -7.29 16.79
CA ASP A 160 -29.15 -5.98 16.45
C ASP A 160 -28.39 -5.36 15.28
N ALA A 161 -27.06 -5.38 15.30
CA ALA A 161 -26.27 -4.86 14.20
C ALA A 161 -26.48 -5.63 12.89
N LEU A 162 -26.64 -6.96 12.94
CA LEU A 162 -27.01 -7.75 11.76
C LEU A 162 -28.31 -7.22 11.13
N SER A 163 -29.28 -6.77 11.93
CA SER A 163 -30.54 -6.21 11.42
C SER A 163 -30.38 -4.87 10.69
N HIS A 164 -29.31 -4.13 11.00
CA HIS A 164 -28.92 -2.89 10.33
C HIS A 164 -28.19 -3.14 9.00
N LEU A 165 -27.64 -4.34 8.79
CA LEU A 165 -27.00 -4.69 7.53
C LEU A 165 -28.03 -4.91 6.42
N LYS A 166 -27.71 -4.42 5.23
CA LYS A 166 -28.49 -4.54 4.01
C LYS A 166 -27.62 -5.06 2.88
N THR A 167 -28.21 -5.83 1.98
CA THR A 167 -27.55 -6.40 0.80
C THR A 167 -28.34 -6.07 -0.47
N MET A 168 -27.75 -6.34 -1.63
CA MET A 168 -28.52 -6.43 -2.88
C MET A 168 -29.50 -7.63 -2.81
N ASP A 169 -30.63 -7.56 -3.52
CA ASP A 169 -31.74 -8.53 -3.41
C ASP A 169 -31.37 -10.00 -3.66
N ASP A 170 -30.33 -10.28 -4.44
CA ASP A 170 -29.85 -11.63 -4.76
C ASP A 170 -28.63 -12.06 -3.92
N LEU A 171 -28.29 -11.27 -2.90
CA LEU A 171 -27.27 -11.58 -1.90
C LEU A 171 -27.90 -11.69 -0.51
N GLN A 172 -27.32 -12.56 0.31
CA GLN A 172 -27.68 -12.72 1.72
C GLN A 172 -26.45 -12.61 2.60
N VAL A 173 -26.62 -11.96 3.75
CA VAL A 173 -25.60 -11.86 4.80
C VAL A 173 -26.02 -12.70 6.01
N ASP A 174 -25.09 -13.54 6.49
CA ASP A 174 -25.23 -14.34 7.70
C ASP A 174 -24.16 -13.87 8.72
N LEU A 175 -24.50 -13.83 10.01
CA LEU A 175 -23.51 -13.68 11.08
C LEU A 175 -22.97 -15.07 11.46
N VAL A 176 -21.65 -15.29 11.34
CA VAL A 176 -21.05 -16.62 11.54
C VAL A 176 -20.17 -16.72 12.78
N LEU A 177 -19.63 -15.60 13.27
CA LEU A 177 -18.82 -15.53 14.48
C LEU A 177 -18.84 -14.09 15.04
N ALA A 178 -18.86 -13.93 16.36
CA ALA A 178 -18.96 -12.61 17.00
C ALA A 178 -18.33 -12.60 18.40
N ASP A 179 -18.17 -11.38 18.94
CA ASP A 179 -17.94 -11.14 20.36
C ASP A 179 -19.00 -11.85 21.24
N PRO A 180 -18.63 -12.36 22.44
CA PRO A 180 -17.31 -12.29 23.07
C PRO A 180 -16.34 -13.41 22.67
N ILE A 181 -16.67 -14.26 21.67
CA ILE A 181 -15.79 -15.38 21.27
C ILE A 181 -14.49 -14.85 20.63
N ILE A 182 -14.61 -13.81 19.79
CA ILE A 182 -13.51 -13.14 19.11
C ILE A 182 -13.52 -11.63 19.41
N GLY A 183 -12.36 -10.98 19.25
CA GLY A 183 -12.20 -9.53 19.24
C GLY A 183 -11.26 -9.06 18.12
N GLN A 184 -11.57 -7.93 17.49
CA GLN A 184 -10.78 -7.29 16.41
C GLN A 184 -10.21 -8.27 15.37
N PRO A 185 -11.07 -9.03 14.66
CA PRO A 185 -10.61 -9.96 13.63
C PRO A 185 -9.96 -9.20 12.47
N LEU A 186 -8.71 -9.56 12.12
CA LEU A 186 -7.93 -8.88 11.07
C LEU A 186 -7.59 -9.78 9.87
N SER A 187 -7.33 -11.07 10.07
CA SER A 187 -6.97 -11.97 8.97
C SER A 187 -7.70 -13.30 9.10
N LEU A 188 -8.44 -13.66 8.06
CA LEU A 188 -9.23 -14.90 8.00
C LEU A 188 -8.54 -15.92 7.09
N LYS A 189 -8.44 -17.18 7.50
CA LYS A 189 -7.97 -18.30 6.67
C LYS A 189 -8.74 -19.58 6.99
N TRP A 190 -8.77 -20.53 6.06
CA TRP A 190 -9.36 -21.86 6.28
C TRP A 190 -8.31 -22.92 6.04
N ASP A 191 -8.26 -23.91 6.94
CA ASP A 191 -7.45 -25.10 6.71
C ASP A 191 -8.15 -26.08 5.76
N HIS A 192 -7.48 -27.17 5.44
CA HIS A 192 -7.99 -28.21 4.53
C HIS A 192 -9.18 -28.99 5.10
N ARG A 193 -9.50 -28.83 6.40
CA ARG A 193 -10.70 -29.39 7.06
C ARG A 193 -11.87 -28.41 7.04
N GLY A 194 -11.66 -27.17 6.61
CA GLY A 194 -12.69 -26.12 6.61
C GLY A 194 -12.82 -25.40 7.95
N ARG A 195 -11.90 -25.57 8.90
CA ARG A 195 -11.88 -24.78 10.14
C ARG A 195 -11.41 -23.36 9.81
N LEU A 196 -12.07 -22.36 10.40
CA LEU A 196 -11.74 -20.94 10.26
C LEU A 196 -10.67 -20.56 11.28
N TRP A 197 -9.58 -19.98 10.79
CA TRP A 197 -8.49 -19.44 11.58
C TRP A 197 -8.56 -17.91 11.55
N VAL A 198 -8.52 -17.28 12.72
CA VAL A 198 -8.71 -15.84 12.89
C VAL A 198 -7.52 -15.25 13.63
N VAL A 199 -6.90 -14.23 13.02
CA VAL A 199 -5.99 -13.34 13.74
C VAL A 199 -6.81 -12.28 14.46
N GLU A 200 -6.64 -12.18 15.77
CA GLU A 200 -7.28 -11.17 16.63
C GLU A 200 -6.23 -10.12 17.03
N TYR A 201 -6.43 -8.88 16.54
CA TYR A 201 -5.41 -7.81 16.53
C TYR A 201 -5.44 -6.91 17.78
N LEU A 202 -5.55 -7.52 18.95
CA LEU A 202 -5.86 -6.88 20.24
C LEU A 202 -4.76 -5.92 20.74
N GLN A 203 -3.51 -6.09 20.33
CA GLN A 203 -2.36 -5.28 20.73
C GLN A 203 -2.35 -3.90 20.05
N TYR A 204 -2.98 -3.79 18.89
CA TYR A 204 -2.91 -2.60 18.05
C TYR A 204 -3.32 -1.30 18.79
N PRO A 205 -2.67 -0.15 18.48
CA PRO A 205 -1.66 0.06 17.43
C PRO A 205 -0.21 0.03 17.91
N ASP A 206 0.03 0.06 19.21
CA ASP A 206 1.38 0.22 19.74
C ASP A 206 2.01 -1.16 19.97
N PRO A 207 3.19 -1.45 19.40
CA PRO A 207 3.90 -2.71 19.61
C PRO A 207 4.26 -2.90 21.08
N ALA A 208 4.07 -4.13 21.57
CA ALA A 208 4.32 -4.47 22.97
C ALA A 208 5.82 -4.34 23.32
N GLY A 209 6.11 -3.81 24.51
CA GLY A 209 7.46 -3.73 25.05
C GLY A 209 8.38 -2.67 24.42
N LEU A 210 7.86 -1.82 23.53
CA LEU A 210 8.59 -0.71 22.91
C LEU A 210 8.12 0.65 23.46
N THR A 211 9.02 1.63 23.48
CA THR A 211 8.72 3.02 23.84
C THR A 211 8.97 3.92 22.64
N ALA A 212 7.97 4.74 22.29
CA ALA A 212 8.11 5.73 21.21
C ALA A 212 9.08 6.84 21.64
N VAL A 213 10.16 7.03 20.88
CA VAL A 213 11.19 8.05 21.14
C VAL A 213 10.84 9.36 20.46
N SER A 214 10.41 9.30 19.20
CA SER A 214 10.00 10.47 18.42
C SER A 214 9.04 10.08 17.30
N ARG A 215 8.35 11.08 16.76
CA ARG A 215 7.53 10.97 15.55
C ARG A 215 7.85 12.11 14.61
N ASP A 216 7.89 11.84 13.32
CA ASP A 216 8.04 12.87 12.31
C ASP A 216 6.69 13.46 11.86
N GLN A 217 6.74 14.40 10.91
CA GLN A 217 5.56 15.06 10.34
C GLN A 217 4.58 14.12 9.61
N PHE A 218 5.02 12.90 9.29
CA PHE A 218 4.20 11.86 8.65
C PHE A 218 3.77 10.77 9.64
N LEU A 219 3.95 11.01 10.94
CA LEU A 219 3.61 10.11 12.05
C LEU A 219 4.41 8.81 12.11
N ARG A 220 5.57 8.77 11.43
CA ARG A 220 6.50 7.63 11.51
C ARG A 220 7.18 7.63 12.86
N THR A 221 7.01 6.56 13.62
CA THR A 221 7.52 6.41 14.98
C THR A 221 8.93 5.82 14.97
N VAL A 222 9.83 6.44 15.73
CA VAL A 222 11.12 5.86 16.08
C VAL A 222 10.97 5.18 17.44
N TRP A 223 11.29 3.89 17.49
CA TRP A 223 11.24 3.07 18.71
C TRP A 223 12.61 3.01 19.39
N ASP A 224 12.64 2.79 20.70
CA ASP A 224 13.85 2.69 21.52
C ASP A 224 14.74 1.49 21.16
N LYS A 225 14.14 0.43 20.63
CA LYS A 225 14.80 -0.80 20.22
C LYS A 225 13.96 -1.56 19.19
N THR A 226 14.57 -2.58 18.59
CA THR A 226 13.87 -3.58 17.78
C THR A 226 13.42 -4.73 18.69
N PRO A 227 12.15 -5.17 18.62
CA PRO A 227 11.69 -6.31 19.42
C PRO A 227 12.40 -7.59 18.96
N LEU A 228 12.75 -8.45 19.91
CA LEU A 228 13.32 -9.77 19.62
C LEU A 228 12.20 -10.74 19.20
N PRO A 229 12.50 -11.78 18.39
CA PRO A 229 11.53 -12.83 18.12
C PRO A 229 11.34 -13.74 19.36
N PRO A 230 10.25 -14.54 19.40
CA PRO A 230 10.08 -15.57 20.41
C PRO A 230 11.28 -16.54 20.49
N PRO A 231 11.58 -17.09 21.68
CA PRO A 231 10.90 -16.88 22.97
C PRO A 231 11.34 -15.62 23.74
N ASN A 232 12.17 -14.76 23.14
CA ASN A 232 12.76 -13.61 23.83
C ASN A 232 11.99 -12.30 23.60
N HIS A 233 10.81 -12.38 22.99
CA HIS A 233 9.95 -11.22 22.73
C HIS A 233 9.30 -10.70 24.01
N PHE A 234 8.76 -9.49 23.95
CA PHE A 234 7.86 -9.02 24.99
C PHE A 234 6.45 -9.57 24.70
N PRO A 235 5.77 -10.23 25.66
CA PRO A 235 4.43 -10.75 25.43
C PRO A 235 3.43 -9.64 25.07
N GLY A 236 2.77 -9.77 23.91
CA GLY A 236 1.70 -8.87 23.47
C GLY A 236 0.31 -9.46 23.71
N ALA A 237 -0.73 -8.77 23.23
CA ALA A 237 -2.12 -9.17 23.41
C ALA A 237 -2.73 -9.95 22.22
N ASP A 238 -2.07 -10.02 21.08
CA ASP A 238 -2.63 -10.68 19.89
C ASP A 238 -2.67 -12.20 20.07
N ARG A 239 -3.68 -12.82 19.43
CA ARG A 239 -3.82 -14.27 19.38
C ARG A 239 -4.33 -14.76 18.02
N ILE A 240 -4.15 -16.05 17.79
CA ILE A 240 -4.67 -16.79 16.64
C ILE A 240 -5.64 -17.84 17.19
N SER A 241 -6.90 -17.75 16.79
CA SER A 241 -7.98 -18.66 17.20
C SER A 241 -8.46 -19.54 16.04
N VAL A 242 -9.00 -20.71 16.37
CA VAL A 242 -9.48 -21.72 15.42
C VAL A 242 -10.93 -22.05 15.75
N HIS A 243 -11.78 -22.07 14.72
CA HIS A 243 -13.21 -22.26 14.85
C HIS A 243 -13.72 -23.31 13.86
N GLU A 244 -14.54 -24.24 14.33
CA GLU A 244 -15.10 -25.34 13.53
C GLU A 244 -16.62 -25.32 13.61
N ASP A 245 -17.26 -25.45 12.45
CA ASP A 245 -18.69 -25.77 12.31
C ASP A 245 -18.81 -27.28 12.37
N SER A 246 -19.12 -27.80 13.56
CA SER A 246 -19.06 -29.23 13.86
C SER A 246 -20.29 -30.00 13.37
N ASN A 247 -21.38 -29.29 13.06
CA ASN A 247 -22.66 -29.86 12.67
C ASN A 247 -23.04 -29.55 11.21
N GLY A 248 -22.28 -28.69 10.52
CA GLY A 248 -22.48 -28.30 9.13
C GLY A 248 -23.64 -27.33 8.91
N ASP A 249 -24.07 -26.56 9.91
CA ASP A 249 -25.16 -25.58 9.78
C ASP A 249 -24.69 -24.20 9.31
N GLY A 250 -23.37 -24.02 9.19
CA GLY A 250 -22.69 -22.82 8.75
C GLY A 250 -22.42 -21.78 9.82
N VAL A 251 -22.67 -22.10 11.09
CA VAL A 251 -22.26 -21.31 12.26
C VAL A 251 -21.13 -22.06 12.96
N TYR A 252 -20.04 -21.36 13.30
CA TYR A 252 -18.96 -22.00 14.04
C TYR A 252 -19.36 -22.18 15.51
N ASP A 253 -19.34 -23.42 16.01
CA ASP A 253 -19.78 -23.77 17.37
C ASP A 253 -18.68 -24.37 18.27
N SER A 254 -17.54 -24.77 17.66
CA SER A 254 -16.36 -25.22 18.37
C SER A 254 -15.24 -24.19 18.25
N HIS A 255 -14.54 -23.91 19.35
CA HIS A 255 -13.57 -22.81 19.45
C HIS A 255 -12.33 -23.23 20.25
N SER A 256 -11.16 -22.92 19.73
CA SER A 256 -9.87 -23.09 20.40
C SER A 256 -8.91 -21.94 20.08
N VAL A 257 -7.80 -21.87 20.81
CA VAL A 257 -6.71 -20.91 20.57
C VAL A 257 -5.47 -21.70 20.15
N PHE A 258 -4.91 -21.35 18.99
CA PHE A 258 -3.67 -21.94 18.48
C PHE A 258 -2.43 -21.33 19.15
N LEU A 259 -2.41 -20.01 19.25
CA LEU A 259 -1.27 -19.24 19.76
C LEU A 259 -1.73 -17.91 20.36
N GLU A 260 -1.09 -17.48 21.44
CA GLU A 260 -1.32 -16.18 22.09
C GLU A 260 0.00 -15.52 22.49
N GLY A 261 -0.06 -14.26 22.94
CA GLY A 261 1.10 -13.57 23.51
C GLY A 261 2.02 -12.90 22.49
N LEU A 262 1.56 -12.71 21.24
CA LEU A 262 2.30 -11.97 20.22
C LEU A 262 1.80 -10.51 20.10
N SER A 263 2.55 -9.70 19.37
CA SER A 263 2.31 -8.26 19.24
C SER A 263 2.32 -7.81 17.79
N LEU A 264 1.21 -7.29 17.28
CA LEU A 264 1.01 -6.90 15.89
C LEU A 264 1.16 -8.06 14.90
N ILE A 265 0.41 -9.15 15.10
CA ILE A 265 0.23 -10.20 14.09
C ILE A 265 -0.64 -9.62 12.97
N THR A 266 -0.08 -9.42 11.78
CA THR A 266 -0.82 -8.78 10.69
C THR A 266 -1.48 -9.77 9.75
N SER A 267 -1.00 -11.01 9.68
CA SER A 267 -1.59 -12.08 8.86
C SER A 267 -0.97 -13.44 9.14
N ILE A 268 -1.65 -14.50 8.69
CA ILE A 268 -1.17 -15.88 8.70
C ILE A 268 -1.32 -16.55 7.33
N ALA A 269 -0.52 -17.58 7.05
CA ALA A 269 -0.74 -18.53 5.97
C ALA A 269 -0.59 -19.96 6.48
N LEU A 270 -1.58 -20.80 6.18
CA LEU A 270 -1.63 -22.19 6.66
C LEU A 270 -0.81 -23.10 5.75
N ASP A 271 -0.06 -24.01 6.36
CA ASP A 271 0.76 -25.03 5.72
C ASP A 271 0.33 -26.43 6.22
N ARG A 272 0.93 -27.50 5.69
CA ARG A 272 0.62 -28.88 6.10
C ARG A 272 0.87 -29.12 7.58
N ASP A 273 2.07 -28.75 8.04
CA ASP A 273 2.61 -29.14 9.34
C ASP A 273 2.81 -27.91 10.26
N GLY A 274 2.03 -26.85 10.04
CA GLY A 274 2.19 -25.60 10.77
C GLY A 274 1.59 -24.36 10.12
N VAL A 275 1.95 -23.22 10.69
CA VAL A 275 1.39 -21.90 10.38
C VAL A 275 2.49 -20.87 10.22
N TRP A 276 2.52 -20.22 9.07
CA TRP A 276 3.30 -19.01 8.83
C TRP A 276 2.61 -17.82 9.51
N VAL A 277 3.34 -17.11 10.37
CA VAL A 277 2.83 -15.96 11.14
C VAL A 277 3.65 -14.73 10.78
N LEU A 278 2.99 -13.73 10.18
CA LEU A 278 3.60 -12.43 9.92
C LEU A 278 3.49 -11.58 11.17
N ASN A 279 4.60 -11.46 11.88
CA ASN A 279 4.71 -10.70 13.12
C ASN A 279 5.89 -9.72 13.01
N PRO A 280 5.69 -8.54 12.37
CA PRO A 280 6.75 -7.58 12.12
C PRO A 280 7.53 -7.26 13.42
N PRO A 281 8.87 -7.25 13.38
CA PRO A 281 9.72 -7.17 12.20
C PRO A 281 10.09 -8.52 11.57
N HIS A 282 9.41 -9.61 11.95
CA HIS A 282 9.76 -10.99 11.59
C HIS A 282 8.69 -11.71 10.75
N LEU A 283 9.13 -12.73 10.00
CA LEU A 283 8.28 -13.81 9.50
C LEU A 283 8.61 -15.08 10.29
N LEU A 284 7.60 -15.68 10.91
CA LEU A 284 7.72 -16.84 11.80
C LEU A 284 7.02 -18.06 11.21
N TYR A 285 7.47 -19.25 11.57
CA TYR A 285 6.77 -20.52 11.29
C TYR A 285 6.60 -21.33 12.57
N TYR A 286 5.35 -21.54 12.99
CA TYR A 286 5.00 -22.40 14.12
C TYR A 286 4.63 -23.78 13.61
N SER A 287 5.22 -24.83 14.18
CA SER A 287 4.86 -26.21 13.84
C SER A 287 3.55 -26.64 14.50
N ASP A 288 2.78 -27.46 13.81
CA ASP A 288 1.57 -28.16 14.26
C ASP A 288 1.61 -29.57 13.63
N ARG A 289 2.55 -30.40 14.10
CA ARG A 289 2.86 -31.69 13.45
C ARG A 289 1.90 -32.81 13.84
N ASP A 290 1.24 -32.70 14.98
CA ASP A 290 0.18 -33.62 15.38
C ASP A 290 -1.21 -33.17 14.93
N HIS A 291 -1.30 -31.98 14.32
CA HIS A 291 -2.49 -31.41 13.70
C HIS A 291 -3.65 -31.20 14.69
N ASP A 292 -3.34 -30.94 15.96
CA ASP A 292 -4.31 -30.70 17.01
C ASP A 292 -4.81 -29.24 17.05
N GLY A 293 -4.15 -28.34 16.30
CA GLY A 293 -4.48 -26.92 16.27
C GLY A 293 -3.93 -26.15 17.46
N VAL A 294 -2.81 -26.60 18.03
CA VAL A 294 -1.98 -25.92 19.03
C VAL A 294 -0.54 -25.88 18.52
N ALA A 295 0.18 -24.79 18.77
CA ALA A 295 1.58 -24.72 18.38
C ALA A 295 2.44 -25.73 19.17
N ASP A 296 3.25 -26.54 18.48
CA ASP A 296 4.16 -27.53 19.08
C ASP A 296 5.21 -26.90 20.04
N GLY A 297 5.48 -25.60 19.88
CA GLY A 297 6.47 -24.86 20.65
C GLY A 297 6.87 -23.52 20.01
N ASP A 298 8.08 -23.05 20.32
CA ASP A 298 8.64 -21.82 19.77
C ASP A 298 8.81 -21.90 18.23
N PRO A 299 8.71 -20.76 17.51
CA PRO A 299 8.74 -20.75 16.06
C PRO A 299 10.16 -20.85 15.48
N GLU A 300 10.25 -21.32 14.24
CA GLU A 300 11.37 -21.00 13.37
C GLU A 300 11.24 -19.55 12.86
N VAL A 301 12.30 -18.75 12.99
CA VAL A 301 12.33 -17.39 12.43
C VAL A 301 12.92 -17.46 11.03
N HIS A 302 12.16 -17.03 10.03
CA HIS A 302 12.54 -17.11 8.62
C HIS A 302 13.10 -15.80 8.06
N LEU A 303 12.44 -14.68 8.37
CA LEU A 303 12.87 -13.34 7.93
C LEU A 303 12.94 -12.38 9.10
N GLU A 304 13.82 -11.39 8.97
CA GLU A 304 13.89 -10.21 9.84
C GLU A 304 14.02 -8.92 9.02
N GLY A 305 13.75 -7.79 9.67
CA GLY A 305 14.06 -6.46 9.14
C GLY A 305 12.87 -5.71 8.54
N PHE A 306 11.63 -6.17 8.75
CA PHE A 306 10.45 -5.39 8.39
C PHE A 306 10.26 -4.20 9.35
N GLY A 307 9.86 -3.04 8.82
CA GLY A 307 9.65 -1.84 9.61
C GLY A 307 8.43 -1.88 10.53
N LEU A 308 8.45 -1.00 11.54
CA LEU A 308 7.43 -0.82 12.57
C LEU A 308 7.03 0.65 12.74
N GLU A 309 7.44 1.52 11.83
CA GLU A 309 7.32 2.96 11.97
C GLU A 309 5.85 3.42 11.99
N ASP A 310 4.99 2.69 11.30
CA ASP A 310 3.55 2.94 11.20
C ASP A 310 2.78 1.62 11.15
N ALA A 311 2.12 1.26 12.26
CA ALA A 311 1.35 0.02 12.42
C ALA A 311 0.16 -0.12 11.44
N HIS A 312 -0.25 0.95 10.75
CA HIS A 312 -1.24 0.86 9.65
C HIS A 312 -0.65 0.40 8.33
N SER A 313 0.67 0.52 8.19
CA SER A 313 1.39 0.38 6.93
C SER A 313 2.49 -0.67 7.01
N VAL A 314 2.59 -1.40 8.12
CA VAL A 314 3.51 -2.53 8.27
C VAL A 314 3.20 -3.63 7.25
N VAL A 315 4.15 -4.56 7.09
CA VAL A 315 3.93 -5.70 6.21
C VAL A 315 2.71 -6.51 6.64
N ASN A 316 1.90 -6.93 5.66
CA ASN A 316 0.61 -7.55 5.92
C ASN A 316 0.19 -8.52 4.80
N SER A 317 -0.96 -9.17 5.00
CA SER A 317 -1.68 -9.98 4.00
C SER A 317 -0.87 -11.14 3.43
N LEU A 318 -0.54 -12.15 4.25
CA LEU A 318 0.11 -13.36 3.75
C LEU A 318 -0.86 -14.17 2.87
N ARG A 319 -0.38 -14.61 1.70
CA ARG A 319 -1.10 -15.50 0.78
C ARG A 319 -0.14 -16.42 0.05
N TRP A 320 -0.51 -17.68 -0.12
CA TRP A 320 0.18 -18.58 -1.04
C TRP A 320 -0.10 -18.20 -2.49
N GLY A 321 0.96 -17.96 -3.26
CA GLY A 321 0.89 -17.89 -4.71
C GLY A 321 0.74 -19.29 -5.32
N PRO A 322 0.19 -19.39 -6.54
CA PRO A 322 0.07 -20.66 -7.25
C PRO A 322 1.43 -21.26 -7.66
N ASP A 323 2.51 -20.51 -7.52
CA ASP A 323 3.89 -20.91 -7.79
C ASP A 323 4.61 -21.50 -6.56
N GLY A 324 3.96 -21.57 -5.40
CA GLY A 324 4.55 -22.08 -4.16
C GLY A 324 5.33 -21.04 -3.36
N TRP A 325 5.25 -19.76 -3.74
CA TRP A 325 5.80 -18.65 -2.96
C TRP A 325 4.76 -18.10 -1.99
N LEU A 326 5.21 -17.64 -0.82
CA LEU A 326 4.41 -16.76 0.04
C LEU A 326 4.50 -15.34 -0.48
N TYR A 327 3.36 -14.69 -0.66
CA TYR A 327 3.24 -13.28 -1.03
C TYR A 327 2.75 -12.46 0.16
N GLY A 328 3.21 -11.21 0.22
CA GLY A 328 2.71 -10.20 1.15
C GLY A 328 2.91 -8.80 0.59
N THR A 329 2.36 -7.80 1.29
CA THR A 329 2.59 -6.39 0.93
C THR A 329 3.31 -5.63 2.03
N GLN A 330 3.82 -4.46 1.67
CA GLN A 330 4.32 -3.43 2.57
C GLN A 330 3.58 -2.13 2.26
N GLY A 331 3.16 -1.39 3.29
CA GLY A 331 2.44 -0.13 3.15
C GLY A 331 3.33 1.10 2.94
N SER A 332 2.72 2.29 2.99
CA SER A 332 3.31 3.57 2.53
C SER A 332 4.40 4.18 3.39
N THR A 333 4.34 3.96 4.69
CA THR A 333 5.03 4.80 5.69
C THR A 333 6.00 4.01 6.56
N VAL A 334 6.49 2.89 6.01
CA VAL A 334 7.48 2.02 6.64
C VAL A 334 8.66 1.81 5.70
N SER A 335 9.79 1.42 6.28
CA SER A 335 10.95 0.91 5.55
C SER A 335 11.16 -0.57 5.86
N ALA A 336 12.01 -1.24 5.07
CA ALA A 336 12.51 -2.55 5.45
C ALA A 336 13.97 -2.71 5.07
N ALA A 337 14.65 -3.58 5.81
CA ALA A 337 15.95 -4.14 5.50
C ALA A 337 15.84 -5.67 5.60
N ALA A 338 14.99 -6.24 4.74
CA ALA A 338 14.56 -7.63 4.83
C ALA A 338 15.66 -8.61 4.41
N LYS A 339 15.87 -9.66 5.20
CA LYS A 339 16.78 -10.77 4.88
C LYS A 339 16.40 -12.05 5.62
N PRO A 340 16.93 -13.22 5.21
CA PRO A 340 16.82 -14.43 6.00
C PRO A 340 17.40 -14.23 7.40
N TYR A 341 16.66 -14.66 8.41
CA TYR A 341 17.05 -14.47 9.82
C TYR A 341 18.42 -15.07 10.10
N GLY A 342 19.29 -14.28 10.74
CA GLY A 342 20.65 -14.71 11.09
C GLY A 342 21.60 -14.89 9.89
N SER A 343 21.16 -14.58 8.66
CA SER A 343 22.03 -14.62 7.48
C SER A 343 23.01 -13.46 7.45
N ALA A 344 24.20 -13.73 6.91
CA ALA A 344 25.23 -12.73 6.59
C ALA A 344 24.97 -12.02 5.24
N GLU A 345 23.90 -12.38 4.53
CA GLU A 345 23.48 -11.71 3.30
C GLU A 345 23.17 -10.23 3.54
N GLU A 346 23.47 -9.41 2.52
CA GLU A 346 23.07 -8.02 2.51
C GLU A 346 21.54 -7.91 2.45
N PRO A 347 20.92 -7.08 3.31
CA PRO A 347 19.47 -6.94 3.32
C PRO A 347 18.95 -6.27 2.07
N VAL A 348 17.79 -6.74 1.60
CA VAL A 348 17.02 -6.07 0.58
C VAL A 348 16.33 -4.87 1.23
N ARG A 349 16.80 -3.66 0.87
CA ARG A 349 16.26 -2.41 1.41
C ARG A 349 15.08 -1.91 0.59
N SER A 350 14.04 -1.46 1.27
CA SER A 350 12.87 -0.82 0.65
C SER A 350 12.34 0.34 1.49
N ILE A 351 11.67 1.28 0.82
CA ILE A 351 10.96 2.39 1.47
C ILE A 351 9.61 2.54 0.79
N GLY A 352 8.55 2.53 1.60
CA GLY A 352 7.18 2.62 1.10
C GLY A 352 6.71 1.33 0.44
N GLN A 353 5.82 1.46 -0.53
CA GLN A 353 4.92 0.37 -0.89
C GLN A 353 5.56 -0.62 -1.84
N LEU A 354 5.23 -1.90 -1.66
CA LEU A 354 5.62 -2.98 -2.55
C LEU A 354 4.79 -4.23 -2.32
N VAL A 355 4.88 -5.14 -3.29
CA VAL A 355 4.55 -6.56 -3.13
C VAL A 355 5.87 -7.31 -3.00
N TRP A 356 6.01 -8.11 -1.95
CA TRP A 356 7.15 -8.99 -1.73
C TRP A 356 6.71 -10.44 -1.79
N ARG A 357 7.68 -11.33 -1.99
CA ARG A 357 7.47 -12.77 -1.89
C ARG A 357 8.65 -13.49 -1.27
N TYR A 358 8.38 -14.63 -0.64
CA TYR A 358 9.34 -15.50 0.02
C TYR A 358 9.13 -16.95 -0.39
N HIS A 359 10.18 -17.66 -0.76
CA HIS A 359 10.12 -19.08 -1.09
C HIS A 359 10.64 -19.90 0.10
N PRO A 360 9.80 -20.65 0.83
CA PRO A 360 10.20 -21.38 2.03
C PRO A 360 11.38 -22.34 1.83
N ALA A 361 11.29 -23.22 0.83
CA ALA A 361 12.32 -24.25 0.63
C ALA A 361 13.71 -23.70 0.24
N THR A 362 13.76 -22.58 -0.51
CA THR A 362 15.03 -21.97 -0.93
C THR A 362 15.44 -20.79 -0.05
N ARG A 363 14.60 -20.42 0.93
CA ARG A 363 14.73 -19.24 1.81
C ARG A 363 14.98 -17.93 1.06
N LYS A 364 14.49 -17.81 -0.17
CA LYS A 364 14.72 -16.63 -1.02
C LYS A 364 13.65 -15.57 -0.79
N TYR A 365 14.06 -14.35 -0.46
CA TYR A 365 13.19 -13.16 -0.42
C TYR A 365 13.37 -12.31 -1.68
N GLU A 366 12.27 -11.87 -2.30
CA GLU A 366 12.29 -10.98 -3.46
C GLU A 366 11.23 -9.87 -3.32
N VAL A 367 11.58 -8.65 -3.76
CA VAL A 367 10.56 -7.65 -4.10
C VAL A 367 9.97 -8.06 -5.45
N PHE A 368 8.71 -8.51 -5.43
CA PHE A 368 7.99 -8.90 -6.64
C PHE A 368 7.72 -7.68 -7.53
N ALA A 369 7.25 -6.58 -6.94
CA ALA A 369 7.03 -5.31 -7.61
C ALA A 369 7.09 -4.16 -6.60
N GLU A 370 7.58 -2.99 -7.01
CA GLU A 370 7.78 -1.84 -6.12
C GLU A 370 6.84 -0.67 -6.49
N GLY A 371 6.36 0.04 -5.49
CA GLY A 371 5.51 1.21 -5.62
C GLY A 371 4.04 0.88 -5.41
N GLY A 372 3.18 1.78 -5.86
CA GLY A 372 1.75 1.66 -5.70
C GLY A 372 1.22 2.50 -4.54
N GLY A 373 0.06 2.10 -4.05
CA GLY A 373 -0.67 2.75 -2.98
C GLY A 373 -0.37 2.14 -1.60
N ASN A 374 -0.72 2.82 -0.50
CA ASN A 374 -0.74 2.17 0.83
C ASN A 374 -1.55 0.87 0.73
N SER A 375 -0.88 -0.27 0.84
CA SER A 375 -1.41 -1.59 0.50
C SER A 375 -1.97 -2.26 1.73
N PHE A 376 -3.24 -2.65 1.65
CA PHE A 376 -3.98 -3.30 2.74
C PHE A 376 -4.33 -4.76 2.43
N GLY A 377 -3.90 -5.28 1.27
CA GLY A 377 -4.26 -6.60 0.78
C GLY A 377 -3.31 -7.08 -0.31
N VAL A 378 -3.09 -8.39 -0.42
CA VAL A 378 -2.63 -9.01 -1.67
C VAL A 378 -3.69 -10.00 -2.15
N GLU A 379 -4.20 -9.77 -3.35
CA GLU A 379 -5.17 -10.64 -3.99
C GLU A 379 -4.52 -11.33 -5.18
N ILE A 380 -4.77 -12.63 -5.30
CA ILE A 380 -4.30 -13.44 -6.43
C ILE A 380 -5.51 -14.12 -7.06
N ASP A 381 -5.78 -13.79 -8.31
CA ASP A 381 -6.93 -14.32 -9.03
C ASP A 381 -6.70 -15.76 -9.55
N SER A 382 -7.71 -16.35 -10.18
CA SER A 382 -7.66 -17.72 -10.73
C SER A 382 -6.70 -17.88 -11.90
N GLN A 383 -6.19 -16.79 -12.46
CA GLN A 383 -5.14 -16.80 -13.49
C GLN A 383 -3.76 -16.49 -12.88
N GLY A 384 -3.66 -16.29 -11.56
CA GLY A 384 -2.42 -16.00 -10.86
C GLY A 384 -1.88 -14.58 -11.08
N ARG A 385 -2.76 -13.64 -11.44
CA ARG A 385 -2.45 -12.19 -11.48
C ARG A 385 -2.50 -11.62 -10.08
N VAL A 386 -1.62 -10.66 -9.78
CA VAL A 386 -1.40 -10.14 -8.44
C VAL A 386 -1.95 -8.72 -8.33
N TYR A 387 -2.73 -8.46 -7.29
CA TYR A 387 -3.38 -7.16 -7.06
C TYR A 387 -3.21 -6.72 -5.61
N SER A 388 -3.30 -5.41 -5.38
CA SER A 388 -3.45 -4.85 -4.03
C SER A 388 -4.39 -3.65 -4.07
N GLY A 389 -5.18 -3.52 -3.02
CA GLY A 389 -5.96 -2.32 -2.73
C GLY A 389 -5.10 -1.12 -2.33
N HIS A 390 -5.77 0.02 -2.23
CA HIS A 390 -5.20 1.30 -1.84
C HIS A 390 -6.22 2.11 -1.02
N ASN A 391 -5.76 3.19 -0.39
CA ASN A 391 -6.56 4.25 0.20
C ASN A 391 -6.57 5.47 -0.74
N GLY A 392 -7.50 5.50 -1.69
CA GLY A 392 -7.61 6.54 -2.72
C GLY A 392 -9.05 6.65 -3.26
N GLY A 393 -9.41 7.74 -3.93
CA GLY A 393 -10.77 7.95 -4.46
C GLY A 393 -10.98 7.44 -5.88
N ASP A 394 -10.12 7.87 -6.81
CA ASP A 394 -10.26 7.58 -8.23
C ASP A 394 -9.47 6.33 -8.64
N THR A 395 -9.59 5.24 -7.87
CA THR A 395 -8.84 4.00 -8.10
C THR A 395 -9.55 2.81 -7.45
N ARG A 396 -9.19 1.57 -7.82
CA ARG A 396 -9.43 0.35 -7.01
C ARG A 396 -8.14 -0.44 -6.79
N GLY A 397 -7.06 0.28 -6.59
CA GLY A 397 -5.73 -0.30 -6.39
C GLY A 397 -5.03 -0.62 -7.71
N PHE A 398 -4.13 -1.60 -7.65
CA PHE A 398 -3.11 -1.83 -8.67
C PHE A 398 -3.09 -3.29 -9.11
N HIS A 399 -2.87 -3.52 -10.42
CA HIS A 399 -2.50 -4.83 -10.98
C HIS A 399 -0.97 -4.90 -11.12
N TYR A 400 -0.31 -5.72 -10.31
CA TYR A 400 1.14 -5.86 -10.25
C TYR A 400 1.67 -6.91 -11.21
N VAL A 401 2.84 -6.64 -11.79
CA VAL A 401 3.59 -7.56 -12.65
C VAL A 401 5.01 -7.73 -12.13
N PRO A 402 5.65 -8.90 -12.32
CA PRO A 402 6.99 -9.15 -11.79
C PRO A 402 8.00 -8.12 -12.29
N GLY A 403 8.75 -7.52 -11.37
CA GLY A 403 9.73 -6.49 -11.67
C GLY A 403 9.14 -5.14 -12.08
N GLY A 404 7.84 -4.90 -11.88
CA GLY A 404 7.23 -3.61 -12.19
C GLY A 404 7.55 -2.52 -11.16
N TYR A 405 7.64 -1.28 -11.63
CA TYR A 405 7.67 -0.06 -10.80
C TYR A 405 6.36 0.71 -10.95
N PHE A 406 5.74 1.12 -9.84
CA PHE A 406 4.41 1.72 -9.79
C PHE A 406 4.44 3.11 -9.13
N ARG A 407 3.49 3.97 -9.50
CA ARG A 407 3.38 5.33 -8.93
C ARG A 407 3.26 5.23 -7.40
N LYS A 408 4.04 6.05 -6.68
CA LYS A 408 3.87 6.26 -5.23
C LYS A 408 3.88 7.74 -4.88
N GLY A 409 3.50 8.07 -3.65
CA GLY A 409 3.57 9.44 -3.12
C GLY A 409 5.01 9.83 -2.78
N PHE A 410 5.86 10.08 -3.79
CA PHE A 410 7.31 10.25 -3.66
C PHE A 410 7.76 11.14 -2.48
N GLY A 411 7.12 12.29 -2.28
CA GLY A 411 7.47 13.20 -1.17
C GLY A 411 7.23 12.63 0.23
N LYS A 412 6.22 11.77 0.41
CA LYS A 412 5.87 11.15 1.70
C LYS A 412 6.44 9.73 1.85
N HIS A 413 6.40 8.94 0.77
CA HIS A 413 6.65 7.49 0.78
C HIS A 413 8.06 7.13 0.29
N GLY A 414 8.88 8.13 -0.07
CA GLY A 414 10.24 7.94 -0.58
C GLY A 414 10.30 7.69 -2.09
N GLU A 415 11.51 7.68 -2.63
CA GLU A 415 11.82 7.42 -4.05
C GLU A 415 11.82 5.92 -4.38
N LEU A 416 11.63 5.58 -5.66
CA LEU A 416 11.81 4.19 -6.12
C LEU A 416 13.24 3.71 -5.89
N SER A 417 13.42 2.44 -5.56
CA SER A 417 14.75 1.84 -5.32
C SER A 417 15.66 1.92 -6.55
N ASN A 418 15.08 1.90 -7.75
CA ASN A 418 15.81 2.11 -9.00
C ASN A 418 15.77 3.59 -9.41
N PRO A 419 16.89 4.34 -9.28
CA PRO A 419 16.94 5.75 -9.69
C PRO A 419 16.81 5.94 -11.22
N TYR A 420 16.91 4.85 -11.98
CA TYR A 420 16.80 4.83 -13.44
C TYR A 420 15.47 4.23 -13.95
N ALA A 421 14.48 4.06 -13.07
CA ALA A 421 13.16 3.55 -13.46
C ALA A 421 12.51 4.40 -14.58
N PHE A 422 12.75 5.72 -14.59
CA PHE A 422 12.34 6.68 -15.64
C PHE A 422 10.90 6.50 -16.14
N GLY A 423 10.00 6.27 -15.19
CA GLY A 423 8.59 5.98 -15.44
C GLY A 423 8.11 4.95 -14.44
N PHE A 424 6.80 4.78 -14.39
CA PHE A 424 6.11 3.86 -13.51
C PHE A 424 4.72 3.58 -14.06
N TYR A 425 4.12 2.47 -13.64
CA TYR A 425 2.73 2.16 -13.93
C TYR A 425 1.78 2.89 -12.99
N GLU A 426 0.64 3.28 -13.53
CA GLU A 426 -0.47 3.85 -12.78
C GLU A 426 -1.34 2.75 -12.13
N ALA A 427 -2.22 3.20 -11.24
CA ALA A 427 -3.30 2.36 -10.71
C ALA A 427 -4.24 1.89 -11.83
N MET A 428 -5.05 0.86 -11.54
CA MET A 428 -6.12 0.47 -12.46
C MET A 428 -7.04 1.68 -12.70
N ALA A 429 -7.32 1.97 -13.97
CA ALA A 429 -8.13 3.13 -14.35
C ALA A 429 -9.50 3.04 -13.67
N HIS A 430 -10.02 4.17 -13.20
CA HIS A 430 -11.27 4.21 -12.47
C HIS A 430 -11.99 5.54 -12.73
N HIS A 431 -13.33 5.50 -12.74
CA HIS A 431 -14.14 6.72 -12.77
C HIS A 431 -13.94 7.54 -11.49
N ARG A 432 -14.43 8.79 -11.47
CA ARG A 432 -14.31 9.62 -10.28
C ARG A 432 -15.12 9.02 -9.13
N ALA A 433 -14.49 8.73 -8.01
CA ALA A 433 -15.13 8.16 -6.84
C ALA A 433 -14.57 8.74 -5.53
N GLU A 434 -15.34 8.61 -4.46
CA GLU A 434 -14.91 9.08 -3.14
C GLU A 434 -13.74 8.26 -2.61
N ARG A 435 -12.90 8.87 -1.76
CA ARG A 435 -11.81 8.17 -1.10
C ARG A 435 -12.34 7.02 -0.26
N PHE A 436 -11.82 5.83 -0.49
CA PHE A 436 -12.13 4.61 0.24
C PHE A 436 -10.77 3.90 0.54
N THR A 437 -10.65 3.20 1.67
CA THR A 437 -9.54 2.31 2.07
C THR A 437 -9.95 0.85 1.94
N HIS A 438 -9.40 0.13 0.98
CA HIS A 438 -9.82 -1.25 0.73
C HIS A 438 -8.69 -2.27 0.70
N THR A 439 -9.01 -3.46 1.20
CA THR A 439 -8.58 -4.75 0.65
C THR A 439 -9.77 -5.37 -0.09
N PHE A 440 -9.52 -6.31 -0.99
CA PHE A 440 -10.58 -6.86 -1.83
C PHE A 440 -10.33 -8.30 -2.27
N VAL A 441 -11.41 -8.95 -2.71
CA VAL A 441 -11.41 -10.24 -3.39
C VAL A 441 -11.95 -10.07 -4.80
N ILE A 442 -11.37 -10.77 -5.78
CA ILE A 442 -11.93 -10.90 -7.13
C ILE A 442 -12.76 -12.19 -7.16
N GLN A 443 -14.09 -12.09 -7.20
CA GLN A 443 -14.97 -13.24 -7.09
C GLN A 443 -15.03 -14.04 -8.40
N GLN A 444 -14.55 -15.28 -8.41
CA GLN A 444 -14.52 -16.19 -9.56
C GLN A 444 -15.03 -17.61 -9.28
N SER A 445 -15.68 -17.82 -8.13
CA SER A 445 -16.42 -19.03 -7.81
C SER A 445 -17.78 -19.05 -8.49
N GLU A 446 -18.18 -20.22 -8.99
CA GLU A 446 -19.45 -20.37 -9.71
C GLU A 446 -20.67 -20.40 -8.78
N THR A 447 -20.46 -20.55 -7.47
CA THR A 447 -21.51 -20.52 -6.44
C THR A 447 -22.13 -19.14 -6.26
N PHE A 448 -21.41 -18.07 -6.61
CA PHE A 448 -21.94 -16.70 -6.62
C PHE A 448 -22.82 -16.44 -7.85
N PRO A 449 -23.84 -15.55 -7.74
CA PRO A 449 -24.68 -15.18 -8.87
C PRO A 449 -23.86 -14.76 -10.10
N PRO A 450 -24.17 -15.25 -11.32
CA PRO A 450 -23.31 -15.05 -12.49
C PRO A 450 -22.93 -13.60 -12.81
N ARG A 451 -23.81 -12.64 -12.48
CA ARG A 451 -23.57 -11.20 -12.72
C ARG A 451 -22.45 -10.59 -11.87
N PHE A 452 -21.97 -11.29 -10.84
CA PHE A 452 -20.89 -10.85 -9.96
C PHE A 452 -19.55 -11.52 -10.24
N ARG A 453 -19.52 -12.49 -11.17
CA ARG A 453 -18.29 -13.21 -11.51
C ARG A 453 -17.31 -12.27 -12.19
N ASN A 454 -16.04 -12.36 -11.82
CA ASN A 454 -14.93 -11.49 -12.22
C ASN A 454 -15.09 -10.02 -11.78
N HIS A 455 -15.95 -9.73 -10.80
CA HIS A 455 -16.01 -8.42 -10.16
C HIS A 455 -15.20 -8.41 -8.86
N LEU A 456 -14.69 -7.23 -8.54
CA LEU A 456 -13.97 -6.94 -7.31
C LEU A 456 -14.98 -6.60 -6.21
N PHE A 457 -14.81 -7.22 -5.04
CA PHE A 457 -15.53 -6.90 -3.80
C PHE A 457 -14.55 -6.31 -2.79
N GLY A 458 -14.62 -5.00 -2.57
CA GLY A 458 -13.72 -4.28 -1.68
C GLY A 458 -14.40 -3.86 -0.41
N VAL A 459 -13.82 -4.20 0.75
CA VAL A 459 -14.28 -3.68 2.03
C VAL A 459 -13.94 -2.20 2.15
N GLU A 460 -14.83 -1.46 2.77
CA GLU A 460 -14.63 -0.04 3.03
C GLU A 460 -14.99 0.31 4.48
N PRO A 461 -13.99 0.46 5.36
CA PRO A 461 -14.23 0.74 6.76
C PRO A 461 -14.64 2.19 7.01
N LEU A 462 -14.19 3.20 6.26
CA LEU A 462 -14.55 4.61 6.53
C LEU A 462 -16.03 4.89 6.27
N GLN A 463 -16.64 4.25 5.27
CA GLN A 463 -18.07 4.38 4.95
C GLN A 463 -18.92 3.19 5.42
N GLY A 464 -18.34 2.16 6.06
CA GLY A 464 -19.09 1.01 6.59
C GLY A 464 -19.85 0.23 5.52
N ARG A 465 -19.14 -0.24 4.48
CA ARG A 465 -19.74 -0.99 3.36
C ARG A 465 -18.76 -1.94 2.69
N VAL A 466 -19.29 -2.81 1.83
CA VAL A 466 -18.52 -3.60 0.85
C VAL A 466 -18.95 -3.13 -0.53
N MET A 467 -18.03 -2.60 -1.33
CA MET A 467 -18.30 -2.07 -2.67
C MET A 467 -18.03 -3.12 -3.75
N ILE A 468 -18.89 -3.17 -4.76
CA ILE A 468 -18.65 -3.96 -5.97
C ILE A 468 -18.12 -3.06 -7.07
N SER A 469 -17.01 -3.47 -7.69
CA SER A 469 -16.47 -2.83 -8.88
C SER A 469 -16.36 -3.84 -10.01
N GLN A 470 -16.99 -3.53 -11.14
CA GLN A 470 -16.79 -4.27 -12.38
C GLN A 470 -15.34 -4.11 -12.84
N MET A 471 -14.72 -5.21 -13.29
CA MET A 471 -13.37 -5.21 -13.87
C MET A 471 -13.44 -5.48 -15.37
N GLU A 472 -12.76 -4.67 -16.16
CA GLU A 472 -12.69 -4.83 -17.61
C GLU A 472 -11.22 -4.76 -18.06
N PRO A 473 -10.80 -5.56 -19.05
CA PRO A 473 -9.46 -5.47 -19.60
C PRO A 473 -9.13 -4.07 -20.13
N ASP A 474 -7.91 -3.61 -19.87
CA ASP A 474 -7.33 -2.37 -20.38
C ASP A 474 -5.85 -2.60 -20.68
N GLY A 475 -5.55 -2.94 -21.93
CA GLY A 475 -4.23 -3.42 -22.35
C GLY A 475 -3.77 -4.63 -21.53
N ALA A 476 -2.55 -4.60 -20.99
CA ALA A 476 -2.04 -5.62 -20.06
C ALA A 476 -2.39 -5.31 -18.58
N SER A 477 -3.53 -4.66 -18.36
CA SER A 477 -4.07 -4.21 -17.07
C SER A 477 -5.60 -4.27 -17.08
N PHE A 478 -6.21 -3.63 -16.07
CA PHE A 478 -7.66 -3.50 -15.94
C PHE A 478 -8.06 -2.06 -15.70
N LYS A 479 -9.27 -1.74 -16.14
CA LYS A 479 -10.09 -0.63 -15.66
C LYS A 479 -11.18 -1.16 -14.75
N THR A 480 -11.61 -0.34 -13.81
CA THR A 480 -12.64 -0.67 -12.83
C THR A 480 -13.74 0.37 -12.80
N THR A 481 -14.98 -0.04 -12.56
CA THR A 481 -16.14 0.85 -12.43
C THR A 481 -17.02 0.38 -11.29
N ASP A 482 -17.39 1.26 -10.37
CA ASP A 482 -18.29 0.89 -9.27
C ASP A 482 -19.71 0.66 -9.78
N ILE A 483 -20.35 -0.39 -9.25
CA ILE A 483 -21.73 -0.74 -9.58
C ILE A 483 -22.66 -0.74 -8.36
N GLY A 484 -22.13 -0.42 -7.17
CA GLY A 484 -22.89 -0.25 -5.93
C GLY A 484 -22.41 -1.14 -4.78
N PRO A 485 -22.89 -0.90 -3.54
CA PRO A 485 -22.52 -1.69 -2.38
C PRO A 485 -23.16 -3.09 -2.42
N ALA A 486 -22.37 -4.13 -2.18
CA ALA A 486 -22.85 -5.49 -1.96
C ALA A 486 -23.50 -5.66 -0.59
N LEU A 487 -22.95 -4.96 0.40
CA LEU A 487 -23.31 -4.99 1.80
C LEU A 487 -23.08 -3.57 2.37
N TRP A 488 -24.01 -3.04 3.14
CA TRP A 488 -23.83 -1.76 3.84
C TRP A 488 -24.61 -1.76 5.15
N SER A 489 -24.19 -0.89 6.06
CA SER A 489 -24.93 -0.63 7.30
C SER A 489 -25.92 0.53 7.10
N ASP A 490 -27.17 0.34 7.55
CA ASP A 490 -28.21 1.36 7.58
C ASP A 490 -28.48 1.81 9.02
N GLY A 491 -27.79 2.88 9.45
CA GLY A 491 -27.98 3.49 10.76
C GLY A 491 -27.04 3.00 11.87
N ASP A 492 -26.33 1.89 11.70
CA ASP A 492 -25.25 1.49 12.62
C ASP A 492 -23.90 2.05 12.15
N SER A 493 -23.35 2.97 12.93
CA SER A 493 -22.06 3.62 12.64
C SER A 493 -20.84 2.78 13.01
N TRP A 494 -21.00 1.61 13.62
CA TRP A 494 -19.88 0.78 14.12
C TRP A 494 -19.40 -0.30 13.13
N PHE A 495 -20.15 -0.57 12.04
CA PHE A 495 -19.69 -1.51 11.01
C PHE A 495 -18.42 -0.97 10.31
N ARG A 496 -17.29 -1.65 10.54
CA ARG A 496 -15.93 -1.33 10.05
C ARG A 496 -15.28 -2.58 9.47
N PRO A 497 -15.66 -2.98 8.25
CA PRO A 497 -15.06 -4.14 7.60
C PRO A 497 -13.60 -3.85 7.22
N VAL A 498 -12.68 -4.70 7.67
CA VAL A 498 -11.22 -4.53 7.52
C VAL A 498 -10.55 -5.60 6.66
N ASP A 499 -11.13 -6.80 6.57
CA ASP A 499 -10.65 -7.88 5.70
C ASP A 499 -11.82 -8.57 5.00
N ILE A 500 -11.54 -9.13 3.82
CA ILE A 500 -12.48 -9.93 3.05
C ILE A 500 -11.75 -11.10 2.40
N GLN A 501 -12.32 -12.30 2.54
CA GLN A 501 -11.76 -13.53 1.98
C GLN A 501 -12.86 -14.38 1.35
N GLU A 502 -12.50 -15.21 0.38
CA GLU A 502 -13.38 -16.25 -0.11
C GLU A 502 -13.21 -17.52 0.73
N GLY A 503 -14.32 -18.08 1.20
CA GLY A 503 -14.35 -19.29 2.01
C GLY A 503 -14.47 -20.59 1.19
N PRO A 504 -14.45 -21.75 1.86
CA PRO A 504 -14.51 -23.07 1.24
C PRO A 504 -15.84 -23.40 0.54
N ASP A 505 -16.90 -22.65 0.83
CA ASP A 505 -18.21 -22.65 0.17
C ASP A 505 -18.29 -21.70 -1.05
N GLY A 506 -17.23 -20.92 -1.30
CA GLY A 506 -17.19 -19.87 -2.32
C GLY A 506 -17.94 -18.60 -1.94
N ALA A 507 -18.43 -18.49 -0.69
CA ALA A 507 -18.97 -17.24 -0.15
C ALA A 507 -17.85 -16.27 0.23
N LEU A 508 -18.19 -14.99 0.40
CA LEU A 508 -17.27 -13.96 0.86
C LEU A 508 -17.44 -13.75 2.37
N TYR A 509 -16.36 -13.86 3.12
CA TYR A 509 -16.35 -13.64 4.57
C TYR A 509 -15.68 -12.32 4.88
N ILE A 510 -16.33 -11.51 5.70
CA ILE A 510 -15.93 -10.14 6.03
C ILE A 510 -15.56 -10.09 7.50
N ALA A 511 -14.30 -9.72 7.79
CA ALA A 511 -13.86 -9.41 9.14
C ALA A 511 -14.22 -7.95 9.45
N ASP A 512 -15.00 -7.75 10.50
CA ASP A 512 -15.42 -6.45 11.00
C ASP A 512 -14.82 -6.24 12.38
N PHE A 513 -14.01 -5.20 12.53
CA PHE A 513 -13.52 -4.78 13.85
C PHE A 513 -14.66 -4.38 14.78
N TYR A 514 -15.80 -3.97 14.21
CA TYR A 514 -16.96 -3.43 14.89
C TYR A 514 -16.56 -2.31 15.86
N GLU A 515 -16.23 -1.16 15.28
CA GLU A 515 -15.54 -0.08 15.94
C GLU A 515 -16.11 1.26 15.48
N GLN A 516 -16.13 2.26 16.36
CA GLN A 516 -16.64 3.56 15.96
C GLN A 516 -15.69 4.27 14.96
N ARG A 517 -14.38 4.06 15.10
CA ARG A 517 -13.36 4.80 14.36
C ARG A 517 -12.08 4.00 14.12
N ILE A 518 -11.52 4.10 12.91
CA ILE A 518 -10.38 3.31 12.45
C ILE A 518 -9.10 4.15 12.17
N ASP A 519 -8.72 5.09 13.07
CA ASP A 519 -7.55 5.98 12.84
C ASP A 519 -6.54 6.16 14.01
N HIS A 520 -5.23 6.18 13.68
CA HIS A 520 -4.13 6.39 14.64
C HIS A 520 -4.02 7.79 15.22
N ALA A 521 -4.60 8.81 14.59
CA ALA A 521 -4.48 10.19 15.06
C ALA A 521 -5.10 10.37 16.47
N ALA A 522 -6.07 9.53 16.84
CA ALA A 522 -6.78 9.58 18.10
C ALA A 522 -6.68 8.30 18.95
N HIS A 523 -5.94 7.26 18.52
CA HIS A 523 -5.86 5.98 19.26
C HIS A 523 -5.30 6.13 20.69
N SER A 524 -4.38 7.07 20.94
CA SER A 524 -3.87 7.37 22.29
C SER A 524 -4.93 7.89 23.26
N GLN A 525 -6.15 8.14 22.79
CA GLN A 525 -7.29 8.60 23.58
C GLN A 525 -8.11 7.43 24.16
N GLY A 526 -7.67 6.17 23.98
CA GLY A 526 -8.30 5.00 24.61
C GLY A 526 -9.68 4.65 24.05
N ARG A 527 -9.92 4.97 22.78
CA ARG A 527 -11.19 4.77 22.06
C ARG A 527 -11.28 3.43 21.34
N ILE A 528 -10.28 2.57 21.47
CA ILE A 528 -10.25 1.27 20.82
C ILE A 528 -11.05 0.27 21.64
N HIS A 529 -12.07 -0.32 21.03
CA HIS A 529 -12.90 -1.37 21.60
C HIS A 529 -12.33 -2.74 21.19
N ARG A 530 -11.39 -3.25 22.00
CA ARG A 530 -10.65 -4.50 21.69
C ARG A 530 -11.50 -5.76 21.77
N GLU A 531 -12.58 -5.71 22.54
CA GLU A 531 -13.43 -6.88 22.82
C GLU A 531 -14.55 -7.07 21.79
N SER A 532 -14.75 -6.11 20.87
CA SER A 532 -15.73 -6.25 19.78
C SER A 532 -15.07 -6.82 18.54
N GLY A 533 -15.84 -7.59 17.78
CA GLY A 533 -15.35 -8.17 16.54
C GLY A 533 -16.37 -9.13 15.97
N ARG A 534 -16.56 -9.08 14.65
CA ARG A 534 -17.58 -9.90 13.97
C ARG A 534 -17.08 -10.41 12.65
N ILE A 535 -17.59 -11.58 12.27
CA ILE A 535 -17.38 -12.16 10.96
C ILE A 535 -18.73 -12.42 10.34
N TYR A 536 -18.95 -11.83 9.16
CA TYR A 536 -20.15 -12.02 8.36
C TYR A 536 -19.82 -12.85 7.13
N ARG A 537 -20.75 -13.72 6.70
CA ARG A 537 -20.70 -14.42 5.42
C ARG A 537 -21.69 -13.78 4.45
N LEU A 538 -21.22 -13.30 3.32
CA LEU A 538 -21.98 -12.79 2.19
C LEU A 538 -22.00 -13.83 1.06
N ARG A 539 -23.19 -14.33 0.72
CA ARG A 539 -23.39 -15.37 -0.32
C ARG A 539 -24.52 -14.99 -1.27
N GLY A 540 -24.67 -15.73 -2.37
CA GLY A 540 -25.91 -15.66 -3.14
C GLY A 540 -27.09 -16.09 -2.28
N ALA A 541 -28.23 -15.42 -2.43
CA ALA A 541 -29.42 -15.66 -1.60
C ALA A 541 -29.86 -17.15 -1.65
N ASP A 542 -29.80 -17.75 -2.83
CA ASP A 542 -30.16 -19.16 -3.06
C ASP A 542 -28.97 -20.14 -2.90
N SER A 543 -27.76 -19.64 -2.61
CA SER A 543 -26.57 -20.49 -2.48
C SER A 543 -26.62 -21.26 -1.16
N PRO A 544 -26.24 -22.56 -1.15
CA PRO A 544 -26.19 -23.34 0.07
C PRO A 544 -25.12 -22.79 1.02
N VAL A 545 -25.34 -23.02 2.31
CA VAL A 545 -24.41 -22.67 3.39
C VAL A 545 -23.35 -23.76 3.61
N THR A 546 -23.65 -24.98 3.17
CA THR A 546 -22.82 -26.16 3.37
C THR A 546 -21.83 -26.39 2.24
N PHE A 547 -20.66 -26.93 2.55
CA PHE A 547 -19.66 -27.37 1.58
C PHE A 547 -19.12 -28.76 1.93
N THR A 548 -18.38 -29.37 1.01
CA THR A 548 -17.73 -30.67 1.23
C THR A 548 -16.29 -30.59 0.73
N LEU A 549 -15.37 -31.12 1.53
CA LEU A 549 -13.95 -31.21 1.21
C LEU A 549 -13.51 -32.67 1.20
N PRO A 550 -12.53 -33.04 0.36
CA PRO A 550 -11.88 -34.35 0.47
C PRO A 550 -11.27 -34.56 1.86
N ALA A 551 -11.17 -35.82 2.28
CA ALA A 551 -10.44 -36.15 3.52
C ALA A 551 -8.97 -35.72 3.40
N ALA A 552 -8.32 -35.49 4.55
CA ALA A 552 -6.95 -34.96 4.56
C ALA A 552 -5.96 -35.80 3.73
N ASP A 553 -6.09 -37.12 3.74
CA ASP A 553 -5.25 -38.09 3.03
C ASP A 553 -5.82 -38.54 1.66
N ASP A 554 -6.98 -38.03 1.25
CA ASP A 554 -7.63 -38.36 -0.02
C ASP A 554 -6.97 -37.66 -1.22
N PHE A 555 -5.85 -38.21 -1.65
CA PHE A 555 -5.07 -37.69 -2.77
C PHE A 555 -5.90 -37.54 -4.06
N ASP A 556 -6.72 -38.54 -4.42
CA ASP A 556 -7.50 -38.53 -5.65
C ASP A 556 -8.63 -37.49 -5.59
N GLY A 557 -9.27 -37.34 -4.42
CA GLY A 557 -10.25 -36.28 -4.18
C GLY A 557 -9.65 -34.88 -4.31
N TRP A 558 -8.47 -34.64 -3.72
CA TRP A 558 -7.76 -33.37 -3.89
C TRP A 558 -7.31 -33.13 -5.33
N LEU A 559 -6.85 -34.17 -6.04
CA LEU A 559 -6.51 -34.06 -7.45
C LEU A 559 -7.72 -33.67 -8.31
N SER A 560 -8.89 -34.24 -8.04
CA SER A 560 -10.14 -33.85 -8.71
C SER A 560 -10.57 -32.42 -8.35
N ALA A 561 -10.31 -31.97 -7.12
CA ALA A 561 -10.68 -30.64 -6.64
C ALA A 561 -9.90 -29.49 -7.31
N LEU A 562 -8.84 -29.77 -8.08
CA LEU A 562 -8.21 -28.80 -8.98
C LEU A 562 -9.19 -28.22 -10.01
N GLU A 563 -10.28 -28.95 -10.31
CA GLU A 563 -11.32 -28.53 -11.25
C GLU A 563 -12.58 -27.99 -10.53
N SER A 564 -12.53 -27.81 -9.20
CA SER A 564 -13.67 -27.32 -8.43
C SER A 564 -14.21 -26.00 -8.99
N PRO A 565 -15.54 -25.79 -9.00
CA PRO A 565 -16.13 -24.49 -9.34
C PRO A 565 -15.80 -23.41 -8.31
N ILE A 566 -15.31 -23.77 -7.12
CA ILE A 566 -14.95 -22.86 -6.04
C ILE A 566 -13.45 -22.59 -6.07
N ARG A 567 -13.05 -21.32 -6.20
CA ARG A 567 -11.65 -20.91 -6.35
C ARG A 567 -10.81 -21.25 -5.12
N TRP A 568 -11.32 -21.02 -3.91
CA TRP A 568 -10.65 -21.44 -2.68
C TRP A 568 -10.30 -22.94 -2.70
N GLN A 569 -11.24 -23.80 -3.14
CA GLN A 569 -11.03 -25.25 -3.18
C GLN A 569 -9.94 -25.63 -4.18
N ARG A 570 -9.88 -24.98 -5.36
CA ARG A 570 -8.80 -25.20 -6.34
C ARG A 570 -7.43 -24.83 -5.76
N GLN A 571 -7.34 -23.70 -5.05
CA GLN A 571 -6.09 -23.23 -4.45
C GLN A 571 -5.63 -24.15 -3.31
N THR A 572 -6.55 -24.61 -2.46
CA THR A 572 -6.26 -25.58 -1.40
C THR A 572 -5.88 -26.95 -1.99
N ALA A 573 -6.59 -27.41 -3.02
CA ALA A 573 -6.30 -28.64 -3.74
C ALA A 573 -4.88 -28.67 -4.33
N LEU A 574 -4.44 -27.58 -4.95
CA LEU A 574 -3.08 -27.45 -5.46
C LEU A 574 -2.05 -27.73 -4.36
N ARG A 575 -2.18 -27.08 -3.20
CA ARG A 575 -1.27 -27.30 -2.04
C ARG A 575 -1.34 -28.75 -1.56
N ARG A 576 -2.54 -29.28 -1.33
CA ARG A 576 -2.73 -30.66 -0.84
C ARG A 576 -2.17 -31.72 -1.79
N VAL A 577 -2.36 -31.56 -3.08
CA VAL A 577 -1.80 -32.48 -4.10
C VAL A 577 -0.27 -32.51 -4.02
N ILE A 578 0.37 -31.36 -3.85
CA ILE A 578 1.83 -31.27 -3.72
C ILE A 578 2.30 -31.89 -2.40
N GLU A 579 1.65 -31.55 -1.29
CA GLU A 579 1.97 -32.04 0.06
C GLU A 579 1.84 -33.56 0.18
N LEU A 580 0.87 -34.17 -0.51
CA LEU A 580 0.60 -35.61 -0.51
C LEU A 580 1.39 -36.39 -1.58
N ALA A 581 2.09 -35.69 -2.47
CA ALA A 581 2.89 -36.30 -3.52
C ALA A 581 4.36 -36.37 -3.09
N ASP A 582 4.83 -37.58 -2.77
CA ASP A 582 6.22 -37.84 -2.40
C ASP A 582 6.90 -38.86 -3.32
N GLY A 583 8.24 -38.86 -3.34
CA GLY A 583 9.07 -39.85 -4.03
C GLY A 583 8.62 -40.21 -5.46
N GLU A 584 8.36 -41.50 -5.69
CA GLU A 584 7.89 -42.00 -7.00
C GLU A 584 6.49 -41.50 -7.38
N ARG A 585 5.63 -41.21 -6.41
CA ARG A 585 4.29 -40.66 -6.65
C ARG A 585 4.40 -39.27 -7.26
N ALA A 586 5.23 -38.40 -6.68
CA ALA A 586 5.48 -37.06 -7.22
C ALA A 586 6.03 -37.12 -8.66
N ALA A 587 7.01 -37.99 -8.92
CA ALA A 587 7.58 -38.14 -10.25
C ALA A 587 6.58 -38.70 -11.28
N ARG A 588 5.70 -39.62 -10.89
CA ARG A 588 4.62 -40.14 -11.74
C ARG A 588 3.56 -39.07 -12.02
N LEU A 589 3.05 -38.44 -10.96
CA LEU A 589 2.06 -37.38 -11.05
C LEU A 589 2.54 -36.25 -11.97
N LYS A 590 3.78 -35.80 -11.81
CA LYS A 590 4.35 -34.75 -12.67
C LYS A 590 4.33 -35.15 -14.16
N ARG A 591 4.68 -36.39 -14.50
CA ARG A 591 4.63 -36.89 -15.88
C ARG A 591 3.19 -36.94 -16.40
N ASP A 592 2.27 -37.44 -15.59
CA ASP A 592 0.86 -37.61 -15.99
C ASP A 592 0.19 -36.24 -16.19
N LEU A 593 0.42 -35.29 -15.28
CA LEU A 593 -0.07 -33.91 -15.39
C LEU A 593 0.48 -33.22 -16.63
N LEU A 594 1.78 -33.32 -16.88
CA LEU A 594 2.40 -32.73 -18.06
C LEU A 594 1.81 -33.32 -19.36
N ALA A 595 1.69 -34.63 -19.45
CA ALA A 595 1.09 -35.29 -20.62
C ALA A 595 -0.37 -34.86 -20.87
N SER A 596 -1.08 -34.46 -19.81
CA SER A 596 -2.45 -33.97 -19.91
C SER A 596 -2.58 -32.52 -20.37
N LEU A 597 -1.51 -31.71 -20.31
CA LEU A 597 -1.51 -30.31 -20.76
C LEU A 597 -1.48 -30.16 -22.28
N ASP A 598 -1.00 -31.18 -23.00
CA ASP A 598 -0.96 -31.17 -24.47
C ASP A 598 -2.36 -31.41 -25.11
N GLY A 599 -3.41 -31.69 -24.32
CA GLY A 599 -4.78 -31.96 -24.77
C GLY A 599 -5.73 -30.77 -24.63
N SER A 600 -6.33 -30.30 -25.74
CA SER A 600 -7.16 -29.09 -25.82
C SER A 600 -8.56 -29.15 -25.16
N SER A 601 -8.83 -30.09 -24.25
CA SER A 601 -10.16 -30.29 -23.64
C SER A 601 -10.30 -29.75 -22.21
N LEU A 602 -9.24 -29.19 -21.62
CA LEU A 602 -9.27 -28.67 -20.25
C LEU A 602 -9.86 -27.26 -20.18
N SER A 603 -10.53 -26.96 -19.06
CA SER A 603 -10.81 -25.58 -18.69
C SER A 603 -9.50 -24.83 -18.41
N GLU A 604 -9.51 -23.51 -18.54
CA GLU A 604 -8.30 -22.70 -18.27
C GLU A 604 -7.79 -22.86 -16.83
N ASN A 605 -8.71 -22.89 -15.85
CA ASN A 605 -8.36 -23.13 -14.45
C ASN A 605 -7.72 -24.51 -14.24
N ALA A 606 -8.23 -25.55 -14.92
CA ALA A 606 -7.66 -26.89 -14.84
C ALA A 606 -6.26 -26.94 -15.46
N ALA A 607 -6.07 -26.35 -16.64
CA ALA A 607 -4.76 -26.28 -17.29
C ALA A 607 -3.73 -25.54 -16.41
N LEU A 608 -4.11 -24.40 -15.82
CA LEU A 608 -3.24 -23.65 -14.91
C LEU A 608 -2.95 -24.43 -13.62
N GLY A 609 -3.97 -25.00 -12.97
CA GLY A 609 -3.79 -25.82 -11.76
C GLY A 609 -2.80 -26.97 -11.98
N ARG A 610 -2.87 -27.65 -13.13
CA ARG A 610 -1.94 -28.72 -13.48
C ARG A 610 -0.53 -28.21 -13.78
N LEU A 611 -0.39 -27.10 -14.52
CA LEU A 611 0.91 -26.46 -14.77
C LEU A 611 1.58 -26.02 -13.47
N TRP A 612 0.82 -25.43 -12.55
CA TRP A 612 1.29 -25.00 -11.24
C TRP A 612 1.72 -26.17 -10.36
N ALA A 613 0.96 -27.28 -10.37
CA ALA A 613 1.37 -28.51 -9.70
C ALA A 613 2.69 -29.04 -10.30
N VAL A 614 2.82 -29.09 -11.63
CA VAL A 614 4.06 -29.51 -12.32
C VAL A 614 5.26 -28.64 -11.91
N ASN A 615 5.06 -27.32 -11.76
CA ASN A 615 6.09 -26.37 -11.31
C ASN A 615 6.58 -26.65 -9.89
N GLN A 616 5.70 -27.12 -9.01
CA GLN A 616 5.99 -27.33 -7.59
C GLN A 616 6.42 -28.77 -7.24
N LEU A 617 6.11 -29.77 -8.08
CA LEU A 617 6.48 -31.19 -7.91
C LEU A 617 7.97 -31.48 -8.22
N GLY A 618 8.86 -30.53 -7.95
CA GLY A 618 10.31 -30.63 -8.14
C GLY A 618 10.85 -29.95 -9.41
N PRO A 619 12.15 -30.09 -9.71
CA PRO A 619 12.84 -29.32 -10.74
C PRO A 619 12.17 -29.41 -12.12
N LEU A 620 11.92 -28.28 -12.75
CA LEU A 620 11.40 -28.22 -14.11
C LEU A 620 12.50 -28.54 -15.12
N ASP A 621 12.17 -29.38 -16.11
CA ASP A 621 12.99 -29.53 -17.32
C ASP A 621 12.40 -28.62 -18.41
N PRO A 622 13.07 -27.52 -18.79
CA PRO A 622 12.55 -26.60 -19.80
C PRO A 622 12.28 -27.26 -21.16
N SER A 623 12.94 -28.37 -21.48
CA SER A 623 12.69 -29.10 -22.75
C SER A 623 11.29 -29.73 -22.79
N LEU A 624 10.77 -30.12 -21.63
CA LEU A 624 9.44 -30.71 -21.49
C LEU A 624 8.31 -29.68 -21.53
N LEU A 625 8.62 -28.40 -21.33
CA LEU A 625 7.65 -27.30 -21.38
C LEU A 625 7.70 -26.54 -22.72
N LEU A 626 8.51 -27.00 -23.67
CA LEU A 626 8.70 -26.32 -24.95
C LEU A 626 7.38 -26.23 -25.75
N SER A 627 6.58 -27.30 -25.77
CA SER A 627 5.28 -27.34 -26.45
C SER A 627 4.28 -26.35 -25.86
N LEU A 628 4.40 -26.02 -24.57
CA LEU A 628 3.47 -25.13 -23.90
C LEU A 628 3.64 -23.66 -24.32
N LEU A 629 4.73 -23.29 -24.98
CA LEU A 629 4.87 -21.99 -25.66
C LEU A 629 3.92 -21.85 -26.86
N ASP A 630 3.40 -22.95 -27.39
CA ASP A 630 2.43 -23.02 -28.48
C ASP A 630 1.00 -23.28 -27.98
N HIS A 631 0.78 -23.33 -26.66
CA HIS A 631 -0.52 -23.68 -26.09
C HIS A 631 -1.60 -22.64 -26.48
N PRO A 632 -2.86 -23.03 -26.79
CA PRO A 632 -3.90 -22.09 -27.22
C PRO A 632 -4.26 -21.03 -26.17
N LEU A 633 -4.24 -21.40 -24.89
CA LEU A 633 -4.51 -20.47 -23.78
C LEU A 633 -3.30 -19.57 -23.50
N ALA A 634 -3.50 -18.26 -23.54
CA ALA A 634 -2.48 -17.25 -23.25
C ALA A 634 -1.92 -17.36 -21.83
N SER A 635 -2.78 -17.66 -20.84
CA SER A 635 -2.38 -17.85 -19.46
C SER A 635 -1.40 -19.01 -19.25
N VAL A 636 -1.55 -20.11 -20.00
CA VAL A 636 -0.61 -21.25 -19.98
C VAL A 636 0.73 -20.85 -20.59
N ARG A 637 0.73 -20.11 -21.71
CA ARG A 637 1.97 -19.56 -22.28
C ARG A 637 2.67 -18.63 -21.28
N LEU A 638 1.93 -17.69 -20.70
CA LEU A 638 2.41 -16.73 -19.69
C LEU A 638 3.08 -17.44 -18.51
N TRP A 639 2.39 -18.40 -17.89
CA TRP A 639 2.91 -19.13 -16.73
C TRP A 639 4.08 -20.05 -17.08
N THR A 640 4.08 -20.64 -18.28
CA THR A 640 5.23 -21.40 -18.79
C THR A 640 6.48 -20.51 -18.89
N ILE A 641 6.32 -19.31 -19.45
CA ILE A 641 7.41 -18.33 -19.57
C ILE A 641 7.90 -17.88 -18.20
N ARG A 642 6.98 -17.59 -17.25
CA ARG A 642 7.33 -17.22 -15.88
C ARG A 642 8.10 -18.33 -15.18
N ALA A 643 7.58 -19.56 -15.17
CA ALA A 643 8.18 -20.70 -14.48
C ALA A 643 9.59 -21.01 -14.99
N VAL A 644 9.79 -21.08 -16.31
CA VAL A 644 11.13 -21.29 -16.89
C VAL A 644 12.03 -20.08 -16.63
N GLY A 645 11.51 -18.85 -16.75
CA GLY A 645 12.24 -17.63 -16.47
C GLY A 645 12.76 -17.52 -15.03
N GLU A 646 12.00 -18.01 -14.06
CA GLU A 646 12.37 -18.03 -12.64
C GLU A 646 13.49 -19.01 -12.32
N SER A 647 13.60 -20.12 -13.07
CA SER A 647 14.73 -21.05 -12.97
C SER A 647 16.07 -20.44 -13.40
N GLY A 648 16.03 -19.34 -14.17
CA GLY A 648 17.20 -18.59 -14.64
C GLY A 648 18.05 -19.27 -15.73
N ASN A 649 17.71 -20.49 -16.16
CA ASN A 649 18.51 -21.29 -17.09
C ASN A 649 17.66 -21.86 -18.25
N PRO A 650 17.10 -21.02 -19.14
CA PRO A 650 16.40 -21.52 -20.32
C PRO A 650 17.37 -22.26 -21.25
N SER A 651 16.92 -23.39 -21.81
CA SER A 651 17.71 -24.11 -22.83
C SER A 651 17.77 -23.32 -24.14
N PRO A 652 18.82 -23.47 -24.97
CA PRO A 652 18.90 -22.76 -26.25
C PRO A 652 17.69 -22.98 -27.18
N PRO A 653 17.14 -24.21 -27.33
CA PRO A 653 15.91 -24.42 -28.10
C PRO A 653 14.70 -23.67 -27.54
N TRP A 654 14.57 -23.62 -26.21
CA TRP A 654 13.49 -22.91 -25.54
C TRP A 654 13.59 -21.40 -25.76
N LEU A 655 14.79 -20.84 -25.61
CA LEU A 655 15.03 -19.42 -25.88
C LEU A 655 14.72 -19.06 -27.33
N ALA A 656 15.16 -19.88 -28.29
CA ALA A 656 14.87 -19.65 -29.71
C ALA A 656 13.36 -19.66 -30.00
N ARG A 657 12.61 -20.62 -29.43
CA ARG A 657 11.15 -20.66 -29.57
C ARG A 657 10.49 -19.46 -28.89
N LEU A 658 10.93 -19.06 -27.70
CA LEU A 658 10.40 -17.88 -27.01
C LEU A 658 10.65 -16.59 -27.81
N THR A 659 11.83 -16.42 -28.41
CA THR A 659 12.12 -15.27 -29.28
C THR A 659 11.20 -15.24 -30.49
N ALA A 660 10.94 -16.38 -31.13
CA ALA A 660 9.96 -16.47 -32.21
C ALA A 660 8.53 -16.16 -31.73
N LEU A 661 8.15 -16.63 -30.53
CA LEU A 661 6.86 -16.31 -29.93
C LEU A 661 6.72 -14.80 -29.71
N ALA A 662 7.73 -14.16 -29.13
CA ALA A 662 7.72 -12.75 -28.80
C ALA A 662 7.51 -11.84 -30.02
N ALA A 663 7.92 -12.28 -31.22
CA ALA A 663 7.76 -11.53 -32.46
C ALA A 663 6.32 -11.51 -32.99
N ASP A 664 5.51 -12.53 -32.68
CA ASP A 664 4.17 -12.73 -33.26
C ASP A 664 3.06 -12.98 -32.22
N GLU A 665 3.37 -12.98 -30.92
CA GLU A 665 2.44 -13.28 -29.83
C GLU A 665 1.27 -12.28 -29.82
N PRO A 666 0.00 -12.72 -29.96
CA PRO A 666 -1.14 -11.81 -30.01
C PRO A 666 -1.53 -11.22 -28.64
N ASP A 667 -1.24 -11.89 -27.53
CA ASP A 667 -1.68 -11.48 -26.19
C ASP A 667 -0.72 -10.49 -25.50
N GLN A 668 -1.27 -9.38 -24.99
CA GLN A 668 -0.46 -8.31 -24.37
C GLN A 668 0.13 -8.72 -23.02
N GLU A 669 -0.57 -9.52 -22.22
CA GLU A 669 -0.06 -9.99 -20.93
C GLU A 669 1.10 -10.98 -21.14
N VAL A 670 1.03 -11.82 -22.17
CA VAL A 670 2.13 -12.72 -22.55
C VAL A 670 3.34 -11.92 -22.99
N ARG A 671 3.20 -10.94 -23.89
CA ARG A 671 4.33 -10.07 -24.31
C ARG A 671 4.96 -9.34 -23.13
N LEU A 672 4.14 -8.83 -22.21
CA LEU A 672 4.61 -8.19 -20.98
C LEU A 672 5.39 -9.16 -20.09
N GLN A 673 4.94 -10.42 -19.96
CA GLN A 673 5.64 -11.45 -19.21
C GLN A 673 6.97 -11.87 -19.89
N VAL A 674 7.05 -11.87 -21.22
CA VAL A 674 8.33 -12.06 -21.93
C VAL A 674 9.31 -10.96 -21.55
N ALA A 675 8.90 -9.70 -21.56
CA ALA A 675 9.76 -8.57 -21.17
C ALA A 675 10.19 -8.66 -19.69
N ALA A 676 9.26 -8.98 -18.79
CA ALA A 676 9.55 -9.19 -17.36
C ALA A 676 10.54 -10.35 -17.14
N THR A 677 10.43 -11.41 -17.95
CA THR A 677 11.35 -12.56 -17.91
C THR A 677 12.72 -12.18 -18.45
N ALA A 678 12.79 -11.46 -19.58
CA ALA A 678 14.03 -10.98 -20.17
C ALA A 678 14.86 -10.17 -19.17
N ARG A 679 14.22 -9.35 -18.32
CA ARG A 679 14.90 -8.62 -17.24
C ARG A 679 15.68 -9.53 -16.28
N ARG A 680 15.18 -10.73 -15.99
CA ARG A 680 15.78 -11.69 -15.06
C ARG A 680 16.88 -12.56 -15.69
N LEU A 681 16.86 -12.72 -17.02
CA LEU A 681 17.80 -13.57 -17.75
C LEU A 681 19.17 -12.89 -17.93
N PRO A 682 20.26 -13.65 -18.13
CA PRO A 682 21.56 -13.04 -18.43
C PRO A 682 21.54 -12.32 -19.78
N LEU A 683 22.45 -11.35 -19.97
CA LEU A 683 22.53 -10.51 -21.17
C LEU A 683 22.39 -11.28 -22.52
N PRO A 684 23.09 -12.40 -22.79
CA PRO A 684 22.98 -13.09 -24.08
C PRO A 684 21.59 -13.66 -24.39
N ALA A 685 20.83 -14.02 -23.35
CA ALA A 685 19.47 -14.49 -23.49
C ALA A 685 18.45 -13.32 -23.56
N THR A 686 18.80 -12.16 -23.01
CA THR A 686 17.93 -10.99 -22.95
C THR A 686 17.80 -10.30 -24.31
N LEU A 687 18.92 -10.04 -24.99
CA LEU A 687 18.93 -9.18 -26.18
C LEU A 687 18.01 -9.68 -27.32
N PRO A 688 18.01 -10.98 -27.69
CA PRO A 688 17.11 -11.46 -28.75
C PRO A 688 15.62 -11.28 -28.42
N LEU A 689 15.24 -11.46 -27.15
CA LEU A 689 13.86 -11.27 -26.69
C LEU A 689 13.43 -9.81 -26.77
N ILE A 690 14.32 -8.91 -26.35
CA ILE A 690 14.08 -7.46 -26.41
C ILE A 690 13.99 -6.98 -27.86
N ASP A 691 14.86 -7.45 -28.75
CA ASP A 691 14.79 -7.11 -30.18
C ASP A 691 13.46 -7.56 -30.79
N ALA A 692 13.02 -8.80 -30.52
CA ALA A 692 11.75 -9.32 -31.02
C ALA A 692 10.55 -8.48 -30.54
N LEU A 693 10.51 -8.12 -29.26
CA LEU A 693 9.44 -7.30 -28.69
C LEU A 693 9.47 -5.85 -29.15
N ILE A 694 10.65 -5.25 -29.34
CA ILE A 694 10.79 -3.89 -29.88
C ILE A 694 10.23 -3.82 -31.30
N LEU A 695 10.52 -4.83 -32.11
CA LEU A 695 10.09 -4.90 -33.50
C LEU A 695 8.64 -5.37 -33.67
N HIS A 696 7.98 -5.80 -32.57
CA HIS A 696 6.58 -6.19 -32.61
C HIS A 696 5.71 -4.98 -33.03
N PRO A 697 4.80 -5.12 -34.01
CA PRO A 697 4.06 -3.99 -34.58
C PRO A 697 3.21 -3.21 -33.58
N GLN A 698 2.80 -3.85 -32.48
CA GLN A 698 1.94 -3.25 -31.44
C GLN A 698 2.72 -2.64 -30.27
N ALA A 699 4.06 -2.76 -30.25
CA ALA A 699 4.85 -2.48 -29.05
C ALA A 699 4.70 -1.05 -28.52
N ALA A 700 4.51 -0.08 -29.42
CA ALA A 700 4.30 1.31 -29.06
C ALA A 700 2.87 1.61 -28.60
N GLN A 701 1.86 0.82 -28.97
CA GLN A 701 0.46 1.10 -28.63
C GLN A 701 0.06 0.51 -27.28
N GLU A 702 0.85 -0.40 -26.74
CA GLU A 702 0.60 -1.05 -25.45
C GLU A 702 0.83 -0.11 -24.27
N ASN A 703 -0.06 -0.19 -23.28
CA ASN A 703 -0.03 0.68 -22.10
C ASN A 703 1.10 0.33 -21.11
N ARG A 704 1.62 -0.90 -21.14
CA ARG A 704 2.64 -1.38 -20.19
C ARG A 704 3.96 -1.81 -20.82
N LEU A 705 3.94 -2.48 -21.97
CA LEU A 705 5.14 -3.06 -22.57
C LEU A 705 6.32 -2.09 -22.72
N PRO A 706 6.16 -0.82 -23.14
CA PRO A 706 7.29 0.10 -23.28
C PRO A 706 8.12 0.31 -22.02
N LEU A 707 7.47 0.40 -20.85
CA LEU A 707 8.18 0.57 -19.57
C LEU A 707 8.85 -0.73 -19.12
N MET A 708 8.21 -1.89 -19.30
CA MET A 708 8.86 -3.16 -18.98
C MET A 708 10.07 -3.43 -19.89
N LEU A 709 9.97 -3.09 -21.18
CA LEU A 709 11.10 -3.13 -22.12
C LEU A 709 12.23 -2.22 -21.62
N TRP A 710 11.89 -1.00 -21.21
CA TRP A 710 12.87 -0.09 -20.62
C TRP A 710 13.56 -0.72 -19.39
N TRP A 711 12.82 -1.26 -18.44
CA TRP A 711 13.39 -1.85 -17.23
C TRP A 711 14.21 -3.11 -17.50
N ALA A 712 13.85 -3.89 -18.52
CA ALA A 712 14.66 -5.01 -18.97
C ALA A 712 15.97 -4.53 -19.59
N ILE A 713 15.96 -3.53 -20.47
CA ILE A 713 17.16 -2.91 -21.06
C ILE A 713 18.05 -2.30 -19.98
N GLU A 714 17.48 -1.48 -19.09
CA GLU A 714 18.19 -0.77 -18.03
C GLU A 714 18.92 -1.74 -17.10
N SER A 715 18.28 -2.85 -16.72
CA SER A 715 18.89 -3.86 -15.86
C SER A 715 20.21 -4.41 -16.42
N LYS A 716 20.36 -4.46 -17.75
CA LYS A 716 21.56 -4.95 -18.43
C LYS A 716 22.65 -3.90 -18.61
N VAL A 717 22.32 -2.61 -18.51
CA VAL A 717 23.33 -1.53 -18.52
C VAL A 717 24.25 -1.65 -17.32
N SER A 718 23.70 -2.04 -16.16
CA SER A 718 24.48 -2.26 -14.94
C SER A 718 25.37 -3.50 -15.02
N GLU A 719 25.03 -4.50 -15.85
CA GLU A 719 25.84 -5.69 -16.09
C GLU A 719 27.00 -5.42 -17.06
N ASN A 720 26.73 -4.82 -18.23
CA ASN A 720 27.75 -4.56 -19.26
C ASN A 720 27.39 -3.34 -20.14
N PRO A 721 27.80 -2.12 -19.74
CA PRO A 721 27.40 -0.89 -20.42
C PRO A 721 27.92 -0.81 -21.86
N GLU A 722 29.15 -1.26 -22.12
CA GLU A 722 29.73 -1.25 -23.47
C GLU A 722 29.02 -2.22 -24.41
N ALA A 723 28.61 -3.40 -23.91
CA ALA A 723 27.82 -4.34 -24.71
C ALA A 723 26.43 -3.80 -25.02
N MET A 724 25.79 -3.11 -24.07
CA MET A 724 24.51 -2.46 -24.32
C MET A 724 24.61 -1.34 -25.35
N VAL A 725 25.70 -0.57 -25.34
CA VAL A 725 25.93 0.47 -26.36
C VAL A 725 26.20 -0.16 -27.72
N ARG A 726 27.03 -1.21 -27.82
CA ARG A 726 27.22 -1.93 -29.08
C ARG A 726 25.90 -2.49 -29.61
N TRP A 727 25.13 -3.17 -28.75
CA TRP A 727 23.79 -3.62 -29.09
C TRP A 727 22.95 -2.45 -29.59
N TRP A 728 22.94 -1.29 -28.92
CA TRP A 728 22.25 -0.08 -29.37
C TRP A 728 22.72 0.42 -30.74
N THR A 729 24.00 0.41 -31.03
CA THR A 729 24.56 0.98 -32.28
C THR A 729 24.53 0.03 -33.48
N ASP A 730 24.50 -1.28 -33.27
CA ASP A 730 24.77 -2.27 -34.33
C ASP A 730 23.57 -2.55 -35.27
N GLN A 731 22.33 -2.27 -34.85
CA GLN A 731 21.13 -2.52 -35.68
C GLN A 731 20.36 -1.25 -35.97
N SER A 732 20.41 -0.80 -37.23
CA SER A 732 19.63 0.36 -37.72
C SER A 732 18.12 0.14 -37.68
N ALA A 733 17.64 -1.10 -37.84
CA ALA A 733 16.21 -1.40 -37.90
C ALA A 733 15.44 -1.07 -36.61
N ARG A 734 16.09 -1.07 -35.43
CA ARG A 734 15.44 -0.67 -34.17
C ARG A 734 14.99 0.78 -34.17
N TRP A 735 15.71 1.65 -34.88
CA TRP A 735 15.29 3.05 -35.02
C TRP A 735 14.02 3.21 -35.86
N GLU A 736 13.65 2.23 -36.67
CA GLU A 736 12.37 2.24 -37.40
C GLU A 736 11.18 1.89 -36.49
N ALA A 737 11.43 1.27 -35.33
CA ALA A 737 10.37 0.95 -34.37
C ALA A 737 9.88 2.20 -33.64
N GLU A 738 8.56 2.42 -33.67
CA GLU A 738 7.93 3.58 -33.01
C GLU A 738 8.23 3.60 -31.50
N VAL A 739 8.21 2.44 -30.84
CA VAL A 739 8.48 2.34 -29.39
C VAL A 739 9.89 2.83 -29.04
N VAL A 740 10.86 2.66 -29.94
CA VAL A 740 12.23 3.14 -29.73
C VAL A 740 12.27 4.66 -29.78
N ARG A 741 11.72 5.26 -30.83
CA ARG A 741 11.73 6.72 -30.99
C ARG A 741 10.87 7.43 -29.93
N ARG A 742 9.75 6.82 -29.53
CA ARG A 742 8.80 7.44 -28.60
C ARG A 742 9.15 7.23 -27.13
N GLU A 743 9.65 6.05 -26.78
CA GLU A 743 9.78 5.65 -25.37
C GLU A 743 11.21 5.27 -24.97
N LEU A 744 11.96 4.54 -25.79
CA LEU A 744 13.22 3.92 -25.33
C LEU A 744 14.47 4.78 -25.55
N ALA A 745 14.59 5.49 -26.67
CA ALA A 745 15.82 6.21 -27.04
C ALA A 745 16.18 7.34 -26.07
N GLU A 746 15.17 8.13 -25.67
CA GLU A 746 15.36 9.19 -24.66
C GLU A 746 15.87 8.60 -23.35
N ARG A 747 15.21 7.54 -22.85
CA ARG A 747 15.56 6.86 -21.60
C ARG A 747 16.95 6.23 -21.65
N PHE A 748 17.31 5.64 -22.78
CA PHE A 748 18.63 5.03 -22.99
C PHE A 748 19.74 6.09 -22.88
N MET A 749 19.63 7.22 -23.58
CA MET A 749 20.59 8.32 -23.42
C MET A 749 20.60 8.84 -21.98
N ARG A 750 19.41 9.08 -21.40
CA ARG A 750 19.27 9.58 -20.03
C ARG A 750 19.98 8.70 -19.01
N ARG A 751 19.96 7.38 -19.18
CA ARG A 751 20.58 6.41 -18.25
C ARG A 751 22.10 6.53 -18.19
N PHE A 752 22.76 6.68 -19.32
CA PHE A 752 24.21 6.87 -19.37
C PHE A 752 24.60 8.29 -18.92
N ALA A 753 23.85 9.31 -19.36
CA ALA A 753 24.09 10.69 -18.95
C ALA A 753 23.90 10.91 -17.44
N ALA A 754 22.91 10.26 -16.83
CA ALA A 754 22.57 10.44 -15.43
C ALA A 754 23.68 9.99 -14.48
N SER A 755 24.52 9.02 -14.86
CA SER A 755 25.62 8.57 -14.00
C SER A 755 26.66 9.68 -13.78
N GLY A 756 26.83 10.59 -14.75
CA GLY A 756 27.85 11.64 -14.73
C GLY A 756 29.30 11.13 -14.75
N GLN A 757 29.52 9.81 -14.86
CA GLN A 757 30.86 9.24 -14.90
C GLN A 757 31.46 9.45 -16.28
N ARG A 758 32.75 9.81 -16.34
CA ARG A 758 33.45 10.09 -17.61
C ARG A 758 33.29 8.95 -18.63
N ARG A 759 33.39 7.69 -18.18
CA ARG A 759 33.20 6.50 -19.03
C ARG A 759 31.85 6.52 -19.74
N ASP A 760 30.77 6.69 -18.97
CA ASP A 760 29.40 6.64 -19.50
C ASP A 760 29.10 7.88 -20.37
N LEU A 761 29.67 9.04 -20.04
CA LEU A 761 29.57 10.23 -20.89
C LEU A 761 30.31 10.07 -22.22
N THR A 762 31.43 9.35 -22.26
CA THR A 762 32.08 8.96 -23.53
C THR A 762 31.18 8.01 -24.32
N LEU A 763 30.49 7.09 -23.65
CA LEU A 763 29.50 6.21 -24.31
C LEU A 763 28.30 7.00 -24.86
N CYS A 764 27.85 8.07 -24.19
CA CYS A 764 26.83 8.98 -24.73
C CYS A 764 27.25 9.55 -26.10
N ALA A 765 28.53 9.82 -26.33
CA ALA A 765 29.00 10.30 -27.63
C ALA A 765 28.78 9.25 -28.74
N ALA A 766 29.04 7.97 -28.43
CA ALA A 766 28.79 6.86 -29.37
C ALA A 766 27.29 6.68 -29.64
N ILE A 767 26.45 6.74 -28.60
CA ILE A 767 24.98 6.67 -28.73
C ILE A 767 24.47 7.80 -29.64
N LEU A 768 24.97 9.02 -29.45
CA LEU A 768 24.53 10.19 -30.21
C LEU A 768 24.93 10.12 -31.69
N ARG A 769 26.16 9.66 -31.98
CA ARG A 769 26.62 9.45 -33.37
C ARG A 769 25.91 8.30 -34.09
N ALA A 770 25.33 7.36 -33.34
CA ALA A 770 24.54 6.27 -33.91
C ALA A 770 23.10 6.69 -34.28
N ALA A 771 22.70 7.94 -34.07
CA ALA A 771 21.43 8.45 -34.54
C ALA A 771 21.37 8.38 -36.09
N PRO A 772 20.39 7.69 -36.69
CA PRO A 772 20.32 7.54 -38.15
C PRO A 772 19.90 8.83 -38.86
N ASP A 773 19.27 9.76 -38.13
CA ASP A 773 18.76 11.01 -38.65
C ASP A 773 18.73 12.10 -37.56
N LYS A 774 18.49 13.34 -38.00
CA LYS A 774 18.42 14.50 -37.09
C LYS A 774 17.32 14.37 -36.03
N PRO A 775 16.07 13.94 -36.35
CA PRO A 775 15.06 13.68 -35.33
C PRO A 775 15.49 12.70 -34.23
N ALA A 776 16.16 11.60 -34.58
CA ALA A 776 16.74 10.67 -33.62
C ALA A 776 17.78 11.34 -32.71
N GLY A 777 18.67 12.16 -33.28
CA GLY A 777 19.62 12.96 -32.50
C GLY A 777 18.94 13.89 -31.51
N VAL A 778 17.83 14.54 -31.89
CA VAL A 778 17.04 15.40 -31.00
C VAL A 778 16.42 14.63 -29.83
N ILE A 779 15.90 13.42 -30.07
CA ILE A 779 15.35 12.55 -29.01
C ILE A 779 16.43 12.19 -27.99
N LEU A 780 17.62 11.81 -28.46
CA LEU A 780 18.74 11.51 -27.59
C LEU A 780 19.17 12.74 -26.77
N LEU A 781 19.31 13.90 -27.41
CA LEU A 781 19.66 15.16 -26.73
C LEU A 781 18.65 15.52 -25.63
N ARG A 782 17.35 15.28 -25.85
CA ARG A 782 16.33 15.46 -24.80
C ARG A 782 16.58 14.57 -23.59
N GLY A 783 16.96 13.31 -23.82
CA GLY A 783 17.31 12.39 -22.74
C GLY A 783 18.55 12.83 -21.95
N PHE A 784 19.55 13.35 -22.66
CA PHE A 784 20.73 13.95 -22.04
C PHE A 784 20.36 15.17 -21.18
N GLU A 785 19.52 16.06 -21.70
CA GLU A 785 19.04 17.25 -20.99
C GLU A 785 18.24 16.90 -19.74
N ALA A 786 17.38 15.87 -19.82
CA ALA A 786 16.63 15.37 -18.66
C ALA A 786 17.55 14.85 -17.55
N ALA A 787 18.68 14.23 -17.89
CA ALA A 787 19.68 13.75 -16.92
C ALA A 787 20.50 14.87 -16.25
N TYR A 788 20.62 16.02 -16.92
CA TYR A 788 21.41 17.17 -16.47
C TYR A 788 20.57 18.36 -15.98
N ARG A 789 19.26 18.20 -15.82
CA ARG A 789 18.42 19.20 -15.13
C ARG A 789 18.99 19.45 -13.73
N GLY A 790 19.25 20.72 -13.39
CA GLY A 790 19.90 21.08 -12.12
C GLY A 790 21.41 20.78 -12.02
N ARG A 791 22.10 20.42 -13.13
CA ARG A 791 23.53 20.06 -13.14
C ARG A 791 24.33 20.88 -14.15
N SER A 792 25.58 21.23 -13.79
CA SER A 792 26.51 21.93 -14.68
C SER A 792 27.04 21.03 -15.80
N LEU A 793 27.29 21.62 -16.98
CA LEU A 793 27.93 20.96 -18.14
C LEU A 793 29.43 21.27 -18.27
N ALA A 794 30.06 21.93 -17.28
CA ALA A 794 31.45 22.40 -17.39
C ALA A 794 32.51 21.28 -17.54
N SER A 795 32.16 20.03 -17.29
CA SER A 795 33.09 18.88 -17.24
C SER A 795 32.80 17.77 -18.27
N LEU A 796 32.06 18.07 -19.35
CA LEU A 796 31.78 17.07 -20.39
C LEU A 796 33.04 16.67 -21.16
N PRO A 797 33.21 15.38 -21.53
CA PRO A 797 34.26 14.95 -22.43
C PRO A 797 34.17 15.64 -23.80
N THR A 798 35.32 15.99 -24.39
CA THR A 798 35.39 16.63 -25.71
C THR A 798 34.66 15.82 -26.77
N GLU A 799 34.78 14.49 -26.73
CA GLU A 799 34.14 13.58 -27.68
C GLU A 799 32.61 13.71 -27.69
N LEU A 800 32.02 13.96 -26.52
CA LEU A 800 30.59 14.17 -26.36
C LEU A 800 30.19 15.57 -26.84
N ILE A 801 30.98 16.59 -26.53
CA ILE A 801 30.76 17.96 -27.02
C ILE A 801 30.73 17.98 -28.55
N ASP A 802 31.68 17.28 -29.18
CA ASP A 802 31.77 17.17 -30.63
C ASP A 802 30.55 16.45 -31.21
N ALA A 803 30.15 15.30 -30.63
CA ALA A 803 28.95 14.59 -31.06
C ALA A 803 27.66 15.43 -30.93
N MET A 804 27.57 16.28 -29.90
CA MET A 804 26.45 17.22 -29.72
C MET A 804 26.46 18.34 -30.76
N ALA A 805 27.65 18.81 -31.18
CA ALA A 805 27.78 19.77 -32.26
C ALA A 805 27.36 19.15 -33.61
N GLU A 806 27.81 17.93 -33.90
CA GLU A 806 27.47 17.16 -35.10
C GLU A 806 25.94 16.97 -35.27
N THR A 807 25.21 16.83 -34.16
CA THR A 807 23.75 16.65 -34.15
C THR A 807 22.93 17.95 -34.19
N GLY A 808 23.59 19.10 -34.37
CA GLY A 808 22.93 20.39 -34.58
C GLY A 808 23.04 21.40 -33.43
N GLY A 809 23.98 21.21 -32.49
CA GLY A 809 24.37 22.25 -31.52
C GLY A 809 23.60 22.26 -30.18
N GLY A 810 22.66 21.32 -29.99
CA GLY A 810 21.83 21.22 -28.78
C GLY A 810 20.63 22.17 -28.76
N SER A 811 19.63 21.86 -27.92
CA SER A 811 18.49 22.76 -27.69
C SER A 811 18.95 24.10 -27.10
N LEU A 812 18.07 25.12 -27.12
CA LEU A 812 18.31 26.38 -26.41
C LEU A 812 18.73 26.15 -24.94
N PRO A 813 18.04 25.28 -24.16
CA PRO A 813 18.50 24.85 -22.84
C PRO A 813 19.95 24.36 -22.76
N LEU A 814 20.36 23.53 -23.71
CA LEU A 814 21.71 22.96 -23.72
C LEU A 814 22.76 24.03 -24.02
N ARG A 815 22.47 24.94 -24.95
CA ARG A 815 23.36 26.06 -25.29
C ARG A 815 23.53 27.02 -24.10
N VAL A 816 22.44 27.33 -23.39
CA VAL A 816 22.50 28.12 -22.15
C VAL A 816 23.37 27.44 -21.09
N ARG A 817 23.18 26.14 -20.85
CA ARG A 817 23.99 25.38 -19.88
C ARG A 817 25.46 25.23 -20.25
N ARG A 818 25.82 25.44 -21.53
CA ARG A 818 27.21 25.54 -22.00
C ARG A 818 27.81 26.94 -21.87
N GLY A 819 27.02 27.94 -21.45
CA GLY A 819 27.46 29.32 -21.35
C GLY A 819 27.49 30.06 -22.69
N ASP A 820 26.73 29.61 -23.70
CA ASP A 820 26.60 30.32 -24.98
C ASP A 820 25.92 31.68 -24.74
N ALA A 821 26.66 32.77 -24.98
CA ALA A 821 26.21 34.13 -24.73
C ALA A 821 24.97 34.52 -25.56
N ALA A 822 24.85 34.01 -26.79
CA ALA A 822 23.71 34.29 -27.67
C ALA A 822 22.46 33.56 -27.17
N ALA A 823 22.61 32.30 -26.74
CA ALA A 823 21.53 31.52 -26.15
C ALA A 823 21.04 32.13 -24.83
N ILE A 824 21.94 32.61 -23.98
CA ILE A 824 21.55 33.30 -22.74
C ILE A 824 20.81 34.60 -23.06
N ALA A 825 21.26 35.38 -24.05
CA ALA A 825 20.55 36.59 -24.46
C ALA A 825 19.15 36.30 -25.02
N GLU A 826 19.01 35.23 -25.81
CA GLU A 826 17.73 34.73 -26.33
C GLU A 826 16.77 34.34 -25.18
N VAL A 827 17.25 33.57 -24.19
CA VAL A 827 16.45 33.22 -23.01
C VAL A 827 16.07 34.43 -22.17
N LEU A 828 16.98 35.38 -21.97
CA LEU A 828 16.69 36.62 -21.25
C LEU A 828 15.59 37.43 -21.92
N ALA A 829 15.53 37.44 -23.26
CA ALA A 829 14.44 38.08 -24.00
C ALA A 829 13.09 37.35 -23.83
N ILE A 830 13.10 36.02 -23.77
CA ILE A 830 11.88 35.21 -23.59
C ILE A 830 11.28 35.42 -22.18
N ILE A 831 12.10 35.43 -21.13
CA ILE A 831 11.59 35.53 -19.75
C ILE A 831 10.99 36.90 -19.44
N VAL A 832 11.42 37.97 -20.11
CA VAL A 832 10.88 39.32 -19.90
C VAL A 832 9.69 39.63 -20.80
N ASP A 833 9.43 38.82 -21.83
CA ASP A 833 8.27 38.97 -22.71
C ASP A 833 6.98 38.50 -22.02
N GLY A 834 6.17 39.48 -21.60
CA GLY A 834 4.86 39.24 -20.97
C GLY A 834 3.84 38.55 -21.89
N GLY A 835 4.09 38.46 -23.20
CA GLY A 835 3.26 37.71 -24.15
C GLY A 835 3.52 36.21 -24.15
N GLN A 836 4.61 35.74 -23.52
CA GLN A 836 4.92 34.31 -23.44
C GLN A 836 4.12 33.62 -22.32
N PRO A 837 3.74 32.34 -22.50
CA PRO A 837 3.07 31.57 -21.47
C PRO A 837 3.91 31.51 -20.17
N PRO A 838 3.30 31.71 -18.98
CA PRO A 838 4.01 31.67 -17.71
C PRO A 838 4.83 30.40 -17.48
N ALA A 839 4.29 29.23 -17.86
CA ALA A 839 4.99 27.95 -17.72
C ALA A 839 6.31 27.89 -18.51
N SER A 840 6.30 28.40 -19.75
CA SER A 840 7.51 28.45 -20.59
C SER A 840 8.57 29.39 -20.00
N ARG A 841 8.13 30.52 -19.42
CA ARG A 841 9.03 31.49 -18.77
C ARG A 841 9.65 30.90 -17.51
N VAL A 842 8.87 30.18 -16.69
CA VAL A 842 9.34 29.48 -15.49
C VAL A 842 10.44 28.47 -15.83
N GLU A 843 10.27 27.65 -16.87
CA GLU A 843 11.29 26.68 -17.29
C GLU A 843 12.64 27.33 -17.60
N TYR A 844 12.62 28.49 -18.25
CA TYR A 844 13.81 29.26 -18.57
C TYR A 844 14.40 30.00 -17.37
N LEU A 845 13.57 30.46 -16.43
CA LEU A 845 14.02 31.06 -15.17
C LEU A 845 14.77 30.05 -14.31
N GLU A 846 14.20 28.85 -14.11
CA GLU A 846 14.84 27.75 -13.40
C GLU A 846 16.19 27.40 -14.03
N MET A 847 16.24 27.34 -15.37
CA MET A 847 17.48 27.09 -16.12
C MET A 847 18.54 28.19 -15.93
N LEU A 848 18.16 29.46 -15.88
CA LEU A 848 19.11 30.54 -15.57
C LEU A 848 19.58 30.46 -14.12
N GLY A 849 18.72 30.02 -13.20
CA GLY A 849 19.08 29.71 -11.81
C GLY A 849 20.11 28.59 -11.69
N ASP A 850 20.06 27.58 -12.58
CA ASP A 850 21.05 26.50 -12.67
C ASP A 850 22.44 27.03 -13.08
N VAL A 851 22.50 27.89 -14.11
CA VAL A 851 23.76 28.31 -14.77
C VAL A 851 24.36 29.58 -14.16
N ARG A 852 23.50 30.44 -13.59
CA ARG A 852 23.83 31.72 -12.95
C ARG A 852 24.72 32.64 -13.80
N PRO A 853 24.34 32.94 -15.05
CA PRO A 853 25.12 33.87 -15.86
C PRO A 853 24.98 35.29 -15.30
N GLY A 854 26.10 36.02 -15.17
CA GLY A 854 26.12 37.34 -14.51
C GLY A 854 25.14 38.35 -15.12
N GLN A 855 24.90 38.25 -16.43
CA GLN A 855 23.95 39.09 -17.19
C GLN A 855 22.47 38.86 -16.87
N ALA A 856 22.11 37.79 -16.16
CA ALA A 856 20.72 37.52 -15.76
C ALA A 856 20.26 38.30 -14.52
N SER A 857 21.20 38.80 -13.71
CA SER A 857 20.91 39.44 -12.41
C SER A 857 19.90 40.59 -12.49
N GLY A 858 20.05 41.50 -13.46
CA GLY A 858 19.15 42.64 -13.67
C GLY A 858 17.73 42.21 -14.07
N PRO A 859 17.56 41.47 -15.19
CA PRO A 859 16.25 40.98 -15.64
C PRO A 859 15.50 40.14 -14.60
N LEU A 860 16.22 39.27 -13.86
CA LEU A 860 15.61 38.46 -12.79
C LEU A 860 15.10 39.31 -11.63
N LEU A 861 15.86 40.33 -11.21
CA LEU A 861 15.44 41.26 -10.16
C LEU A 861 14.21 42.07 -10.57
N GLU A 862 14.15 42.50 -11.82
CA GLU A 862 12.99 43.20 -12.38
C GLU A 862 11.74 42.32 -12.37
N LEU A 863 11.86 41.07 -12.81
CA LEU A 863 10.76 40.10 -12.77
C LEU A 863 10.26 39.81 -11.36
N ALA A 864 11.17 39.61 -10.39
CA ALA A 864 10.81 39.30 -9.01
C ALA A 864 10.10 40.47 -8.29
N THR A 865 10.41 41.71 -8.67
CA THR A 865 9.91 42.94 -8.01
C THR A 865 8.72 43.58 -8.71
N ALA A 866 8.43 43.24 -9.96
CA ALA A 866 7.31 43.78 -10.72
C ALA A 866 5.96 43.22 -10.23
N ALA A 867 5.06 44.12 -9.83
CA ALA A 867 3.74 43.77 -9.29
C ALA A 867 2.79 43.13 -10.32
N GLU A 868 3.03 43.32 -11.62
CA GLU A 868 2.17 42.87 -12.71
C GLU A 868 2.53 41.47 -13.25
N GLN A 869 3.59 40.84 -12.73
CA GLN A 869 4.01 39.51 -13.16
C GLN A 869 3.16 38.41 -12.51
N PRO A 870 2.86 37.31 -13.22
CA PRO A 870 2.22 36.13 -12.62
C PRO A 870 3.03 35.61 -11.42
N ASP A 871 2.35 35.20 -10.35
CA ASP A 871 3.01 34.73 -9.12
C ASP A 871 4.00 33.58 -9.39
N ALA A 872 3.67 32.66 -10.30
CA ALA A 872 4.56 31.56 -10.67
C ALA A 872 5.91 32.04 -11.26
N VAL A 873 5.91 33.13 -12.03
CA VAL A 873 7.12 33.72 -12.65
C VAL A 873 7.91 34.54 -11.64
N ARG A 874 7.26 35.10 -10.63
CA ARG A 874 7.92 35.84 -9.54
C ARG A 874 8.56 34.92 -8.50
N VAL A 875 7.94 33.76 -8.27
CA VAL A 875 8.38 32.75 -7.30
C VAL A 875 9.53 31.91 -7.85
N ALA A 876 9.46 31.54 -9.14
CA ALA A 876 10.56 30.91 -9.87
C ALA A 876 11.73 31.88 -10.05
#